data_AF-A0A087XT44-F1
#
_entry.id   AF-A0A087XT44-F1
#
_cell.length_a   1.000
_cell.length_b   1.000
_cell.length_c   1.000
_cell.angle_alpha   90.00
_cell.angle_beta   90.00
_cell.angle_gamma   90.00
#
_symmetry.space_group_name_H-M   'P 1'
#
loop_
_entity.id
_entity.type
_entity.pdbx_description
1 polymer ?
#
loop_
_entity_poly.entity_id
_entity_poly.type
_entity_poly.pdbx_seq_one_letter_code
_entity_poly.pdbx_strand_id
1 'polypeptide(L)'
;MKMITFFLMGLTVHVVFFLSIFDIYFTSPLVHGMTPQSTPLAPPASRLVLIVADGLRADSLFTLLPNSSSRTPFLRTVIEETGTWGVSHTRVPTESRPGHVALIAGFYEDVSAVAKGWKENPVEFDSVFNESRSTWCWGSPDILPMFAKGATGDHVYTHTYPAEEEDFASTDASRLDTWVFTQVKSFFQAAKTNSTLKATLLEDKNIFFLHLLGIDTNGHAHRPMSQEYLDNIALVDTGVAEVVSLMEDFFGHDGRTAYVFTSDHGMTNWGSHGAGHPSETLTPLVVWGAGVNRAQRVIEAQPYEDGYLKDWNLEHIRRADVNQADIAPLMASLLGLPIPVNSVGVTPLLYLNNSDQFKAESMYTNAIQVLEQFKMKMIQKKETTLPFLFTPFQLLTESKQAEFTHRARILIQLEKYNDAITLCQSLISLSLEGLVYYHTYDRFFLGCSVVLGFIGWTSYVILVILRTHASLIRHPNLAKQNPNQNLARFCVAVALVITLFLLIQRSPITYYIYCLLPVPVWYSALKESGALSDLIRSAPSLPLWKCLGYFVLVAFGIELLVVSFFHRSMLTVGLAFLSLWPLLSGLFGKAKLRSLSWLLGCLCLAVFPLMPVVGREPNLRLVACAGLLTLFTSACYLWSSRRRTPLHTSDRRQFFSQMIHVAVCLYVPSLTHSSLQQKQGLPLLNQIISWSTLASSIFVPLLSSTRLFHRLLSIFLSLTSTYLLLSTGSEALFPPVLSWLMFVWINIEQEALLAQGDSRRQELSTIDFSANIDITKIRQLKLDDIRRSYFFVFFIITAFFGTGNIASINSFDPASIYCFLTVFNPFIMGGLMMWKVIIPFIIVMCTFETIQVATQLSSRSLFLIVLVISDVMALHFFFLVQDYGSWLDIGTSISHYVIVMSMTIFLMLLSVVTHVLTSKRLILWNRSKMHFP
;
A
#
# COMPACT_ATOMS: atom_id res chain seq x y z
N MET A 1 28.60 14.89 -20.04
CA MET A 1 27.20 15.38 -20.00
C MET A 1 27.07 16.43 -18.90
N LYS A 2 26.26 17.49 -19.05
CA LYS A 2 26.01 18.43 -17.94
C LYS A 2 25.25 17.68 -16.83
N MET A 3 25.59 17.94 -15.56
CA MET A 3 25.08 17.16 -14.41
C MET A 3 23.55 17.17 -14.30
N ILE A 4 22.93 18.32 -14.55
CA ILE A 4 21.47 18.46 -14.57
C ILE A 4 20.85 17.54 -15.62
N THR A 5 21.49 17.40 -16.79
CA THR A 5 21.02 16.50 -17.84
C THR A 5 21.08 15.03 -17.41
N PHE A 6 22.12 14.61 -16.67
CA PHE A 6 22.21 13.25 -16.14
C PHE A 6 21.11 12.96 -15.14
N PHE A 7 20.84 13.91 -14.24
CA PHE A 7 19.76 13.77 -13.27
C PHE A 7 18.38 13.74 -13.91
N LEU A 8 18.10 14.62 -14.87
CA LEU A 8 16.83 14.63 -15.59
C LEU A 8 16.63 13.32 -16.37
N MET A 9 17.66 12.82 -17.06
CA MET A 9 17.59 11.53 -17.76
C MET A 9 17.39 10.37 -16.80
N GLY A 10 18.11 10.34 -15.67
CA GLY A 10 17.92 9.34 -14.64
C GLY A 10 16.50 9.35 -14.09
N LEU A 11 15.97 10.53 -13.75
CA LEU A 11 14.59 10.67 -13.30
C LEU A 11 13.59 10.13 -14.33
N THR A 12 13.75 10.48 -15.61
CA THR A 12 12.89 9.96 -16.68
C THR A 12 12.94 8.44 -16.77
N VAL A 13 14.14 7.83 -16.73
CA VAL A 13 14.31 6.37 -16.75
C VAL A 13 13.58 5.70 -15.58
N HIS A 14 13.71 6.25 -14.37
CA HIS A 14 13.06 5.68 -13.18
C HIS A 14 11.55 5.88 -13.18
N VAL A 15 11.03 6.97 -13.73
CA VAL A 15 9.59 7.15 -13.94
C VAL A 15 9.06 6.07 -14.89
N VAL A 16 9.79 5.73 -15.95
CA VAL A 16 9.40 4.64 -16.85
C VAL A 16 9.42 3.29 -16.13
N PHE A 17 10.47 2.97 -15.37
CA PHE A 17 10.52 1.74 -14.56
C PHE A 17 9.39 1.69 -13.53
N PHE A 18 9.09 2.81 -12.88
CA PHE A 18 8.00 2.92 -11.93
C PHE A 18 6.65 2.60 -12.58
N LEU A 19 6.35 3.22 -13.72
CA LEU A 19 5.08 3.00 -14.43
C LEU A 19 4.95 1.58 -15.01
N SER A 20 6.07 0.93 -15.33
CA SER A 20 6.06 -0.34 -16.02
C SER A 20 5.35 -1.47 -15.26
N ILE A 21 5.38 -1.49 -13.92
CA ILE A 21 4.70 -2.56 -13.16
C ILE A 21 3.18 -2.50 -13.34
N PHE A 22 2.60 -1.32 -13.53
CA PHE A 22 1.16 -1.17 -13.71
C PHE A 22 0.71 -1.76 -15.04
N ASP A 23 1.44 -1.51 -16.13
CA ASP A 23 1.08 -2.08 -17.44
C ASP A 23 1.44 -3.58 -17.58
N ILE A 24 2.41 -4.07 -16.81
CA ILE A 24 2.92 -5.47 -16.90
C ILE A 24 2.15 -6.43 -15.98
N TYR A 25 1.79 -5.96 -14.77
CA TYR A 25 1.16 -6.78 -13.74
C TYR A 25 -0.33 -6.43 -13.53
N PHE A 26 -0.74 -5.19 -13.78
CA PHE A 26 -2.07 -4.67 -13.41
C PHE A 26 -2.87 -4.22 -14.64
N THR A 27 -3.27 -5.21 -15.44
CA THR A 27 -4.14 -4.97 -16.60
C THR A 27 -5.60 -5.00 -16.16
N SER A 28 -6.40 -4.05 -16.66
CA SER A 28 -7.84 -4.02 -16.37
C SER A 28 -8.49 -5.40 -16.56
N PRO A 29 -9.28 -5.88 -15.58
CA PRO A 29 -9.98 -7.16 -15.66
C PRO A 29 -11.20 -7.08 -16.59
N LEU A 30 -11.66 -5.88 -16.92
CA LEU A 30 -12.85 -5.68 -17.72
C LEU A 30 -12.61 -6.07 -19.18
N VAL A 31 -13.50 -6.91 -19.68
CA VAL A 31 -13.62 -7.25 -21.10
C VAL A 31 -14.90 -6.60 -21.61
N HIS A 32 -14.89 -6.17 -22.87
CA HIS A 32 -16.03 -5.55 -23.52
C HIS A 32 -16.40 -6.31 -24.80
N GLY A 33 -17.65 -6.18 -25.23
CA GLY A 33 -18.17 -6.82 -26.45
C GLY A 33 -18.87 -8.17 -26.23
N MET A 34 -19.11 -8.57 -24.98
CA MET A 34 -19.84 -9.78 -24.65
C MET A 34 -21.36 -9.57 -24.74
N THR A 35 -22.08 -10.67 -24.97
CA THR A 35 -23.54 -10.68 -24.95
C THR A 35 -24.03 -11.21 -23.59
N PRO A 36 -24.88 -10.47 -22.85
CA PRO A 36 -25.43 -10.93 -21.58
C PRO A 36 -26.20 -12.25 -21.72
N GLN A 37 -26.01 -13.17 -20.77
CA GLN A 37 -26.66 -14.48 -20.75
C GLN A 37 -27.65 -14.60 -19.58
N SER A 38 -28.89 -15.01 -19.87
CA SER A 38 -29.93 -15.26 -18.86
C SER A 38 -30.40 -16.71 -18.86
N THR A 39 -30.82 -17.18 -17.69
CA THR A 39 -31.36 -18.54 -17.55
C THR A 39 -32.75 -18.62 -18.22
N PRO A 40 -33.02 -19.59 -19.12
CA PRO A 40 -34.26 -19.66 -19.90
C PRO A 40 -35.47 -20.20 -19.09
N LEU A 41 -35.38 -20.26 -17.76
CA LEU A 41 -36.40 -20.79 -16.87
C LEU A 41 -36.99 -19.68 -16.00
N ALA A 42 -38.24 -19.88 -15.57
CA ALA A 42 -38.92 -18.90 -14.74
C ALA A 42 -38.17 -18.68 -13.41
N PRO A 43 -37.91 -17.42 -13.01
CA PRO A 43 -37.18 -17.15 -11.78
C PRO A 43 -38.04 -17.38 -10.53
N PRO A 44 -37.42 -17.84 -9.43
CA PRO A 44 -38.13 -18.12 -8.21
C PRO A 44 -38.58 -16.86 -7.45
N ALA A 45 -37.97 -15.70 -7.68
CA ALA A 45 -38.37 -14.42 -7.10
C ALA A 45 -38.86 -13.44 -8.17
N SER A 46 -39.74 -12.51 -7.78
CA SER A 46 -40.11 -11.34 -8.60
C SER A 46 -39.36 -10.08 -8.16
N ARG A 47 -38.86 -10.06 -6.92
CA ARG A 47 -38.14 -8.92 -6.35
C ARG A 47 -37.07 -9.36 -5.36
N LEU A 48 -36.01 -8.57 -5.23
CA LEU A 48 -34.87 -8.85 -4.36
C LEU A 48 -34.57 -7.65 -3.46
N VAL A 49 -34.27 -7.92 -2.19
CA VAL A 49 -33.87 -6.91 -1.20
C VAL A 49 -32.43 -7.21 -0.78
N LEU A 50 -31.51 -6.34 -1.19
CA LEU A 50 -30.10 -6.40 -0.82
C LEU A 50 -29.85 -5.45 0.36
N ILE A 51 -29.39 -6.00 1.48
CA ILE A 51 -29.07 -5.25 2.69
C ILE A 51 -27.58 -5.44 2.97
N VAL A 52 -26.82 -4.35 2.89
CA VAL A 52 -25.38 -4.36 3.18
C VAL A 52 -25.13 -3.52 4.42
N ALA A 53 -24.72 -4.18 5.50
CA ALA A 53 -24.30 -3.56 6.74
C ALA A 53 -22.78 -3.33 6.68
N ASP A 54 -22.37 -2.12 6.32
CA ASP A 54 -20.96 -1.76 6.08
C ASP A 54 -20.12 -1.96 7.36
N GLY A 55 -18.90 -2.50 7.23
CA GLY A 55 -17.97 -2.74 8.34
C GLY A 55 -18.39 -3.83 9.34
N LEU A 56 -19.36 -4.68 8.99
CA LEU A 56 -19.88 -5.72 9.87
C LEU A 56 -19.07 -7.01 9.78
N ARG A 57 -18.42 -7.35 10.89
CA ARG A 57 -17.66 -8.60 11.02
C ARG A 57 -18.59 -9.81 11.18
N ALA A 58 -18.23 -10.94 10.56
CA ALA A 58 -18.95 -12.20 10.72
C ALA A 58 -19.04 -12.64 12.19
N ASP A 59 -17.93 -12.56 12.93
CA ASP A 59 -17.90 -12.96 14.34
C ASP A 59 -18.79 -12.07 15.22
N SER A 60 -18.88 -10.78 14.93
CA SER A 60 -19.71 -9.83 15.68
C SER A 60 -21.20 -10.10 15.51
N LEU A 61 -21.62 -10.59 14.34
CA LEU A 61 -23.01 -11.00 14.09
C LEU A 61 -23.32 -12.40 14.65
N PHE A 62 -22.45 -13.39 14.46
CA PHE A 62 -22.77 -14.78 14.77
C PHE A 62 -22.51 -15.20 16.23
N THR A 63 -21.62 -14.50 16.94
CA THR A 63 -21.26 -14.85 18.33
C THR A 63 -22.40 -14.52 19.29
N LEU A 64 -22.75 -15.49 20.15
CA LEU A 64 -23.74 -15.30 21.20
C LEU A 64 -23.21 -14.43 22.35
N LEU A 65 -24.13 -13.74 23.02
CA LEU A 65 -23.84 -13.02 24.26
C LEU A 65 -23.55 -14.02 25.41
N PRO A 66 -22.91 -13.59 26.52
CA PRO A 66 -22.59 -14.47 27.64
C PRO A 66 -23.80 -15.18 28.28
N ASN A 67 -25.00 -14.62 28.13
CA ASN A 67 -26.28 -15.21 28.56
C ASN A 67 -26.87 -16.18 27.51
N SER A 68 -26.11 -16.56 26.48
CA SER A 68 -26.51 -17.40 25.35
C SER A 68 -27.61 -16.84 24.44
N SER A 69 -27.98 -15.56 24.55
CA SER A 69 -28.88 -14.91 23.59
C SER A 69 -28.11 -14.34 22.39
N SER A 70 -28.75 -14.27 21.22
CA SER A 70 -28.19 -13.56 20.06
C SER A 70 -28.39 -12.05 20.20
N ARG A 71 -27.40 -11.26 19.76
CA ARG A 71 -27.56 -9.81 19.58
C ARG A 71 -28.45 -9.47 18.38
N THR A 72 -28.52 -10.39 17.44
CA THR A 72 -29.30 -10.32 16.21
C THR A 72 -30.39 -11.41 16.22
N PRO A 73 -31.39 -11.33 17.11
CA PRO A 73 -32.39 -12.39 17.27
C PRO A 73 -33.18 -12.66 15.98
N PHE A 74 -33.48 -11.66 15.16
CA PHE A 74 -34.19 -11.86 13.90
C PHE A 74 -33.32 -12.65 12.91
N LEU A 75 -32.11 -12.16 12.60
CA LEU A 75 -31.20 -12.85 11.67
C LEU A 75 -30.79 -14.23 12.19
N ARG A 76 -30.63 -14.41 13.50
CA ARG A 76 -30.38 -15.72 14.12
C ARG A 76 -31.52 -16.70 13.86
N THR A 77 -32.76 -16.25 14.00
CA THR A 77 -33.95 -17.07 13.70
C THR A 77 -33.98 -17.43 12.21
N VAL A 78 -33.64 -16.48 11.33
CA VAL A 78 -33.53 -16.75 9.88
C VAL A 78 -32.50 -17.84 9.62
N ILE A 79 -31.31 -17.76 10.21
CA ILE A 79 -30.22 -18.73 10.09
C ILE A 79 -30.67 -20.14 10.54
N GLU A 80 -31.37 -20.23 11.67
CA GLU A 80 -31.72 -21.51 12.29
C GLU A 80 -32.99 -22.17 11.72
N GLU A 81 -33.87 -21.39 11.08
CA GLU A 81 -35.19 -21.87 10.67
C GLU A 81 -35.51 -21.74 9.17
N THR A 82 -35.24 -20.57 8.56
CA THR A 82 -35.88 -20.22 7.27
C THR A 82 -34.92 -19.95 6.12
N GLY A 83 -33.65 -19.64 6.40
CA GLY A 83 -32.66 -19.23 5.42
C GLY A 83 -31.46 -20.16 5.28
N THR A 84 -30.55 -19.77 4.39
CA THR A 84 -29.21 -20.35 4.22
C THR A 84 -28.18 -19.30 4.63
N TRP A 85 -27.09 -19.74 5.25
CA TRP A 85 -26.10 -18.84 5.82
C TRP A 85 -24.66 -19.34 5.62
N GLY A 86 -23.72 -18.42 5.74
CA GLY A 86 -22.30 -18.72 5.71
C GLY A 86 -21.44 -17.47 5.82
N VAL A 87 -20.16 -17.62 5.49
CA VAL A 87 -19.23 -16.51 5.38
C VAL A 87 -19.04 -16.13 3.91
N SER A 88 -19.20 -14.84 3.62
CA SER A 88 -18.75 -14.24 2.38
C SER A 88 -17.28 -13.84 2.55
N HIS A 89 -16.41 -14.41 1.71
CA HIS A 89 -14.98 -14.11 1.71
C HIS A 89 -14.73 -12.90 0.80
N THR A 90 -14.62 -11.71 1.41
CA THR A 90 -14.20 -10.50 0.71
C THR A 90 -12.69 -10.53 0.45
N ARG A 91 -12.26 -9.78 -0.55
CA ARG A 91 -10.85 -9.61 -0.88
C ARG A 91 -10.46 -8.19 -0.59
N VAL A 92 -9.18 -7.99 -0.33
CA VAL A 92 -8.70 -6.64 -0.05
C VAL A 92 -8.61 -5.82 -1.36
N PRO A 93 -8.24 -4.53 -1.37
CA PRO A 93 -8.40 -3.64 -0.23
C PRO A 93 -9.84 -3.77 0.27
N THR A 94 -9.99 -4.12 1.55
CA THR A 94 -11.28 -4.30 2.24
C THR A 94 -11.83 -2.92 2.50
N GLU A 95 -12.13 -2.22 1.41
CA GLU A 95 -12.64 -0.87 1.35
C GLU A 95 -14.04 -0.95 0.78
N SER A 96 -14.91 0.00 1.15
CA SER A 96 -16.33 -0.14 0.88
C SER A 96 -16.63 -0.26 -0.62
N ARG A 97 -15.98 0.56 -1.47
CA ARG A 97 -16.20 0.53 -2.91
C ARG A 97 -15.85 -0.83 -3.56
N PRO A 98 -14.60 -1.34 -3.47
CA PRO A 98 -14.27 -2.67 -4.01
C PRO A 98 -15.19 -3.79 -3.53
N GLY A 99 -15.58 -3.78 -2.24
CA GLY A 99 -16.50 -4.76 -1.68
C GLY A 99 -17.88 -4.70 -2.33
N HIS A 100 -18.43 -3.51 -2.52
CA HIS A 100 -19.72 -3.31 -3.20
C HIS A 100 -19.67 -3.71 -4.68
N VAL A 101 -18.58 -3.40 -5.40
CA VAL A 101 -18.39 -3.84 -6.79
C VAL A 101 -18.37 -5.38 -6.88
N ALA A 102 -17.67 -6.05 -5.96
CA ALA A 102 -17.67 -7.51 -5.91
C ALA A 102 -19.07 -8.08 -5.63
N LEU A 103 -19.81 -7.52 -4.68
CA LEU A 103 -21.17 -7.95 -4.34
C LEU A 103 -22.16 -7.80 -5.50
N ILE A 104 -22.12 -6.65 -6.19
CA ILE A 104 -23.19 -6.22 -7.11
C ILE A 104 -22.83 -6.48 -8.58
N ALA A 105 -21.56 -6.38 -8.95
CA ALA A 105 -21.08 -6.66 -10.32
C ALA A 105 -20.34 -8.00 -10.45
N GLY A 106 -19.97 -8.63 -9.34
CA GLY A 106 -19.40 -9.98 -9.35
C GLY A 106 -17.96 -10.05 -9.84
N PHE A 107 -17.21 -8.94 -9.81
CA PHE A 107 -15.78 -8.92 -10.12
C PHE A 107 -14.99 -8.11 -9.10
N TYR A 108 -13.69 -8.38 -9.01
CA TYR A 108 -12.79 -7.66 -8.13
C TYR A 108 -12.12 -6.53 -8.92
N GLU A 109 -12.15 -5.30 -8.40
CA GLU A 109 -11.44 -4.18 -9.04
C GLU A 109 -9.92 -4.44 -9.13
N ASP A 110 -9.20 -3.61 -9.89
CA ASP A 110 -7.73 -3.63 -9.97
C ASP A 110 -7.16 -2.45 -9.17
N VAL A 111 -5.96 -2.62 -8.60
CA VAL A 111 -5.23 -1.60 -7.81
C VAL A 111 -5.13 -0.27 -8.55
N SER A 112 -4.95 -0.33 -9.87
CA SER A 112 -4.85 0.83 -10.74
C SER A 112 -6.17 1.60 -10.88
N ALA A 113 -7.33 0.94 -10.73
CA ALA A 113 -8.64 1.60 -10.73
C ALA A 113 -8.92 2.31 -9.40
N VAL A 114 -8.42 1.79 -8.28
CA VAL A 114 -8.47 2.44 -6.95
C VAL A 114 -7.53 3.64 -6.90
N ALA A 115 -6.33 3.53 -7.49
CA ALA A 115 -5.35 4.60 -7.51
C ALA A 115 -5.72 5.79 -8.44
N LYS A 116 -6.52 5.57 -9.49
CA LYS A 116 -6.93 6.61 -10.46
C LYS A 116 -8.11 7.47 -9.99
N GLY A 117 -8.88 7.02 -9.01
CA GLY A 117 -9.94 7.79 -8.38
C GLY A 117 -10.40 7.07 -7.13
N TRP A 118 -10.38 7.74 -5.97
CA TRP A 118 -10.80 7.15 -4.70
C TRP A 118 -12.32 7.15 -4.52
N LYS A 119 -13.02 8.12 -5.13
CA LYS A 119 -14.47 8.33 -4.96
C LYS A 119 -15.34 7.83 -6.12
N GLU A 120 -14.78 7.62 -7.31
CA GLU A 120 -15.54 7.20 -8.49
C GLU A 120 -14.73 6.19 -9.31
N ASN A 121 -15.38 5.14 -9.81
CA ASN A 121 -14.75 4.20 -10.73
C ASN A 121 -14.56 4.90 -12.09
N PRO A 122 -13.32 4.99 -12.63
CA PRO A 122 -13.07 5.66 -13.90
C PRO A 122 -13.60 4.90 -15.12
N VAL A 123 -14.08 3.66 -14.97
CA VAL A 123 -14.57 2.80 -16.06
C VAL A 123 -15.98 2.29 -15.74
N GLU A 124 -16.89 2.47 -16.69
CA GLU A 124 -18.25 1.92 -16.60
C GLU A 124 -18.21 0.39 -16.62
N PHE A 125 -19.03 -0.23 -15.76
CA PHE A 125 -19.16 -1.68 -15.67
C PHE A 125 -20.63 -2.08 -15.50
N ASP A 126 -20.94 -3.29 -15.95
CA ASP A 126 -22.25 -3.90 -15.82
C ASP A 126 -22.45 -4.51 -14.42
N SER A 127 -23.69 -4.56 -13.94
CA SER A 127 -24.03 -5.01 -12.60
C SER A 127 -25.46 -5.56 -12.51
N VAL A 128 -25.81 -6.23 -11.41
CA VAL A 128 -27.20 -6.71 -11.25
C VAL A 128 -28.23 -5.58 -11.23
N PHE A 129 -27.84 -4.35 -10.90
CA PHE A 129 -28.73 -3.18 -10.94
C PHE A 129 -28.99 -2.74 -12.38
N ASN A 130 -27.96 -2.78 -13.24
CA ASN A 130 -28.08 -2.52 -14.68
C ASN A 130 -29.06 -3.48 -15.35
N GLU A 131 -28.99 -4.76 -14.97
CA GLU A 131 -29.80 -5.82 -15.55
C GLU A 131 -31.22 -5.92 -14.95
N SER A 132 -31.50 -5.17 -13.90
CA SER A 132 -32.81 -5.10 -13.25
C SER A 132 -33.81 -4.24 -14.04
N ARG A 133 -35.10 -4.43 -13.77
CA ARG A 133 -36.14 -3.54 -14.31
C ARG A 133 -36.14 -2.18 -13.62
N SER A 134 -36.03 -2.18 -12.30
CA SER A 134 -35.93 -0.97 -11.49
C SER A 134 -35.19 -1.29 -10.20
N THR A 135 -34.32 -0.38 -9.80
CA THR A 135 -33.59 -0.46 -8.53
C THR A 135 -33.83 0.80 -7.72
N TRP A 136 -34.21 0.65 -6.45
CA TRP A 136 -34.28 1.76 -5.49
C TRP A 136 -33.21 1.58 -4.41
N CYS A 137 -32.34 2.58 -4.26
CA CYS A 137 -31.20 2.55 -3.35
C CYS A 137 -31.33 3.63 -2.27
N TRP A 138 -31.02 3.28 -1.02
CA TRP A 138 -30.92 4.22 0.10
C TRP A 138 -29.59 4.05 0.85
N GLY A 139 -28.88 5.14 1.13
CA GLY A 139 -27.65 5.11 1.93
C GLY A 139 -26.63 6.20 1.57
N SER A 140 -25.34 5.83 1.55
CA SER A 140 -24.22 6.80 1.47
C SER A 140 -24.11 7.47 0.09
N PRO A 141 -23.83 8.80 0.04
CA PRO A 141 -23.50 9.51 -1.19
C PRO A 141 -22.16 9.08 -1.82
N ASP A 142 -21.28 8.37 -1.10
CA ASP A 142 -20.01 7.87 -1.65
C ASP A 142 -20.17 6.49 -2.36
N ILE A 143 -21.26 5.75 -2.10
CA ILE A 143 -21.50 4.41 -2.68
C ILE A 143 -22.55 4.43 -3.80
N LEU A 144 -23.75 4.92 -3.49
CA LEU A 144 -24.92 4.76 -4.37
C LEU A 144 -24.72 5.34 -5.78
N PRO A 145 -24.17 6.55 -5.96
CA PRO A 145 -24.06 7.17 -7.28
C PRO A 145 -23.22 6.37 -8.29
N MET A 146 -22.28 5.53 -7.83
CA MET A 146 -21.41 4.78 -8.75
C MET A 146 -22.19 3.77 -9.60
N PHE A 147 -23.23 3.15 -9.02
CA PHE A 147 -24.07 2.18 -9.71
C PHE A 147 -25.17 2.85 -10.55
N ALA A 148 -25.58 4.07 -10.18
CA ALA A 148 -26.55 4.83 -10.96
C ALA A 148 -25.92 5.49 -12.20
N LYS A 149 -24.70 6.04 -12.09
CA LYS A 149 -23.97 6.61 -13.23
C LYS A 149 -23.59 5.55 -14.27
N GLY A 150 -23.26 4.34 -13.81
CA GLY A 150 -22.95 3.20 -14.69
C GLY A 150 -24.19 2.49 -15.26
N ALA A 151 -25.40 2.82 -14.80
CA ALA A 151 -26.64 2.23 -15.29
C ALA A 151 -27.01 2.77 -16.67
N THR A 152 -27.32 1.87 -17.61
CA THR A 152 -27.84 2.25 -18.92
C THR A 152 -29.33 2.63 -18.81
N GLY A 153 -29.63 3.85 -18.35
CA GLY A 153 -30.97 4.43 -18.36
C GLY A 153 -31.50 4.91 -17.00
N ASP A 154 -32.71 5.49 -17.01
CA ASP A 154 -33.35 6.14 -15.84
C ASP A 154 -34.13 5.15 -14.94
N HIS A 155 -33.51 4.04 -14.55
CA HIS A 155 -34.15 2.97 -13.75
C HIS A 155 -33.45 2.60 -12.43
N VAL A 156 -32.34 3.27 -12.11
CA VAL A 156 -31.65 3.15 -10.81
C VAL A 156 -31.81 4.45 -10.03
N TYR A 157 -32.64 4.42 -8.98
CA TYR A 157 -33.01 5.59 -8.18
C TYR A 157 -32.22 5.62 -6.87
N THR A 158 -31.45 6.70 -6.65
CA THR A 158 -30.60 6.85 -5.46
C THR A 158 -31.13 7.90 -4.50
N HIS A 159 -31.25 7.54 -3.24
CA HIS A 159 -31.63 8.44 -2.15
C HIS A 159 -30.53 8.46 -1.09
N THR A 160 -29.89 9.61 -0.90
CA THR A 160 -28.75 9.76 0.01
C THR A 160 -29.03 10.78 1.10
N TYR A 161 -28.51 10.55 2.30
CA TYR A 161 -28.38 11.62 3.30
C TYR A 161 -27.27 12.61 2.87
N PRO A 162 -27.23 13.84 3.43
CA PRO A 162 -26.15 14.80 3.17
C PRO A 162 -24.79 14.26 3.61
N ALA A 163 -23.73 14.53 2.84
CA ALA A 163 -22.39 14.02 3.13
C ALA A 163 -21.83 14.53 4.47
N GLU A 164 -22.28 15.70 4.94
CA GLU A 164 -21.89 16.27 6.24
C GLU A 164 -22.42 15.45 7.44
N GLU A 165 -23.36 14.53 7.22
CA GLU A 165 -23.88 13.66 8.26
C GLU A 165 -22.97 12.45 8.58
N GLU A 166 -21.99 12.15 7.71
CA GLU A 166 -20.93 11.13 7.90
C GLU A 166 -19.81 11.65 8.84
N ASP A 167 -20.18 12.15 10.01
CA ASP A 167 -19.23 12.66 11.01
C ASP A 167 -18.80 11.55 11.99
N PHE A 168 -17.59 11.02 11.81
CA PHE A 168 -16.97 10.04 12.71
C PHE A 168 -16.75 10.55 14.15
N ALA A 169 -16.87 11.86 14.41
CA ALA A 169 -16.80 12.43 15.75
C ALA A 169 -18.18 12.70 16.36
N SER A 170 -19.27 12.42 15.63
CA SER A 170 -20.64 12.45 16.13
C SER A 170 -20.81 11.41 17.25
N THR A 171 -21.65 11.74 18.24
CA THR A 171 -21.90 10.85 19.38
C THR A 171 -22.76 9.63 19.06
N ASP A 172 -23.42 9.62 17.89
CA ASP A 172 -24.29 8.53 17.46
C ASP A 172 -24.30 8.40 15.92
N ALA A 173 -23.60 7.39 15.39
CA ALA A 173 -23.58 7.09 13.96
C ALA A 173 -24.76 6.20 13.50
N SER A 174 -25.49 5.58 14.44
CA SER A 174 -26.64 4.71 14.13
C SER A 174 -27.82 5.47 13.50
N ARG A 175 -27.79 6.80 13.59
CA ARG A 175 -28.72 7.70 12.89
C ARG A 175 -28.71 7.51 11.38
N LEU A 176 -27.57 7.13 10.77
CA LEU A 176 -27.44 6.91 9.33
C LEU A 176 -28.29 5.71 8.90
N ASP A 177 -28.22 4.62 9.66
CA ASP A 177 -29.03 3.42 9.41
C ASP A 177 -30.51 3.69 9.68
N THR A 178 -30.81 4.43 10.75
CA THR A 178 -32.16 4.86 11.09
C THR A 178 -32.77 5.74 9.98
N TRP A 179 -31.97 6.60 9.35
CA TRP A 179 -32.39 7.39 8.20
C TRP A 179 -32.80 6.49 7.03
N VAL A 180 -31.97 5.48 6.70
CA VAL A 180 -32.28 4.51 5.62
C VAL A 180 -33.59 3.80 5.90
N PHE A 181 -33.76 3.23 7.09
CA PHE A 181 -35.01 2.56 7.46
C PHE A 181 -36.23 3.49 7.41
N THR A 182 -36.06 4.76 7.82
CA THR A 182 -37.13 5.76 7.76
C THR A 182 -37.52 6.07 6.32
N GLN A 183 -36.55 6.26 5.42
CA GLN A 183 -36.82 6.51 4.00
C GLN A 183 -37.53 5.33 3.34
N VAL A 184 -37.12 4.09 3.62
CA VAL A 184 -37.79 2.89 3.11
C VAL A 184 -39.24 2.84 3.59
N LYS A 185 -39.49 3.09 4.89
CA LYS A 185 -40.85 3.14 5.45
C LYS A 185 -41.71 4.21 4.77
N SER A 186 -41.19 5.43 4.63
CA SER A 186 -41.89 6.52 3.94
C SER A 186 -42.15 6.21 2.48
N PHE A 187 -41.22 5.56 1.78
CA PHE A 187 -41.36 5.16 0.39
C PHE A 187 -42.52 4.18 0.19
N PHE A 188 -42.59 3.10 0.99
CA PHE A 188 -43.70 2.14 0.91
C PHE A 188 -45.03 2.72 1.40
N GLN A 189 -45.02 3.68 2.32
CA GLN A 189 -46.23 4.43 2.69
C GLN A 189 -46.74 5.28 1.52
N ALA A 190 -45.86 6.02 0.84
CA ALA A 190 -46.21 6.78 -0.35
C ALA A 190 -46.70 5.88 -1.49
N ALA A 191 -46.10 4.70 -1.66
CA ALA A 191 -46.53 3.71 -2.64
C ALA A 191 -47.95 3.18 -2.39
N LYS A 192 -48.49 3.24 -1.17
CA LYS A 192 -49.89 2.85 -0.91
C LYS A 192 -50.90 3.82 -1.53
N THR A 193 -50.53 5.09 -1.69
CA THR A 193 -51.42 6.15 -2.23
C THR A 193 -51.07 6.56 -3.66
N ASN A 194 -49.83 6.32 -4.12
CA ASN A 194 -49.39 6.59 -5.49
C ASN A 194 -49.58 5.33 -6.37
N SER A 195 -50.61 5.34 -7.22
CA SER A 195 -50.95 4.19 -8.09
C SER A 195 -49.86 3.85 -9.10
N THR A 196 -49.15 4.84 -9.65
CA THR A 196 -48.05 4.63 -10.62
C THR A 196 -46.86 3.95 -9.93
N LEU A 197 -46.48 4.45 -8.76
CA LEU A 197 -45.41 3.84 -7.97
C LEU A 197 -45.79 2.42 -7.57
N LYS A 198 -47.01 2.20 -7.07
CA LYS A 198 -47.50 0.86 -6.72
C LYS A 198 -47.44 -0.10 -7.89
N ALA A 199 -47.88 0.33 -9.08
CA ALA A 199 -47.85 -0.50 -10.28
C ALA A 199 -46.42 -0.92 -10.61
N THR A 200 -45.47 0.02 -10.58
CA THR A 200 -44.05 -0.23 -10.83
C THR A 200 -43.46 -1.23 -9.83
N LEU A 201 -43.79 -1.09 -8.53
CA LEU A 201 -43.30 -2.01 -7.50
C LEU A 201 -43.84 -3.44 -7.62
N LEU A 202 -45.02 -3.61 -8.23
CA LEU A 202 -45.64 -4.93 -8.46
C LEU A 202 -45.09 -5.64 -9.70
N GLU A 203 -44.29 -4.97 -10.54
CA GLU A 203 -43.60 -5.60 -11.66
C GLU A 203 -42.49 -6.56 -11.19
N ASP A 204 -42.01 -7.37 -12.11
CA ASP A 204 -40.90 -8.30 -11.87
C ASP A 204 -39.54 -7.60 -12.02
N LYS A 205 -38.49 -8.26 -11.51
CA LYS A 205 -37.10 -7.83 -11.63
C LYS A 205 -36.77 -6.52 -10.92
N ASN A 206 -37.47 -6.28 -9.81
CA ASN A 206 -37.25 -5.13 -8.94
C ASN A 206 -36.19 -5.42 -7.88
N ILE A 207 -35.29 -4.47 -7.63
CA ILE A 207 -34.27 -4.55 -6.57
C ILE A 207 -34.44 -3.38 -5.59
N PHE A 208 -34.35 -3.69 -4.29
CA PHE A 208 -34.29 -2.71 -3.21
C PHE A 208 -32.93 -2.83 -2.53
N PHE A 209 -32.12 -1.79 -2.57
CA PHE A 209 -30.78 -1.77 -1.99
C PHE A 209 -30.72 -0.84 -0.77
N LEU A 210 -30.41 -1.41 0.39
CA LEU A 210 -30.23 -0.69 1.64
C LEU A 210 -28.75 -0.77 2.04
N HIS A 211 -28.07 0.37 1.97
CA HIS A 211 -26.69 0.53 2.41
C HIS A 211 -26.64 1.17 3.79
N LEU A 212 -26.19 0.42 4.79
CA LEU A 212 -26.22 0.79 6.21
C LEU A 212 -24.79 1.07 6.70
N LEU A 213 -24.41 2.35 6.82
CA LEU A 213 -23.05 2.82 7.12
C LEU A 213 -22.75 2.95 8.63
N GLY A 214 -23.77 2.91 9.50
CA GLY A 214 -23.63 3.23 10.92
C GLY A 214 -22.66 2.31 11.67
N ILE A 215 -22.63 1.02 11.32
CA ILE A 215 -21.75 0.03 11.93
C ILE A 215 -20.27 0.33 11.62
N ASP A 216 -19.91 0.58 10.36
CA ASP A 216 -18.54 0.96 9.99
C ASP A 216 -18.09 2.25 10.68
N THR A 217 -18.95 3.28 10.68
CA THR A 217 -18.67 4.57 11.31
C THR A 217 -18.38 4.41 12.81
N ASN A 218 -19.21 3.63 13.51
CA ASN A 218 -18.96 3.28 14.93
C ASN A 218 -17.72 2.40 15.10
N GLY A 219 -17.43 1.53 14.13
CA GLY A 219 -16.23 0.69 14.09
C GLY A 219 -14.94 1.51 14.06
N HIS A 220 -14.87 2.55 13.23
CA HIS A 220 -13.72 3.48 13.20
C HIS A 220 -13.64 4.33 14.46
N ALA A 221 -14.75 4.92 14.89
CA ALA A 221 -14.77 5.92 15.94
C ALA A 221 -14.64 5.31 17.36
N HIS A 222 -15.29 4.17 17.60
CA HIS A 222 -15.39 3.54 18.92
C HIS A 222 -14.67 2.18 19.00
N ARG A 223 -14.17 1.67 17.87
CA ARG A 223 -13.56 0.33 17.70
C ARG A 223 -14.58 -0.80 17.74
N PRO A 224 -14.33 -1.94 17.06
CA PRO A 224 -15.18 -3.11 17.20
C PRO A 224 -15.24 -3.60 18.64
N MET A 225 -16.37 -4.21 19.00
CA MET A 225 -16.70 -4.66 20.37
C MET A 225 -16.99 -3.55 21.38
N SER A 226 -16.94 -2.26 20.99
CA SER A 226 -17.52 -1.19 21.79
C SER A 226 -19.04 -1.34 21.93
N GLN A 227 -19.61 -0.74 22.97
CA GLN A 227 -21.05 -0.80 23.18
C GLN A 227 -21.81 -0.15 22.01
N GLU A 228 -21.29 0.96 21.48
CA GLU A 228 -21.85 1.69 20.34
C GLU A 228 -21.86 0.84 19.07
N TYR A 229 -20.75 0.16 18.74
CA TYR A 229 -20.68 -0.77 17.61
C TYR A 229 -21.67 -1.93 17.76
N LEU A 230 -21.73 -2.54 18.94
CA LEU A 230 -22.58 -3.69 19.19
C LEU A 230 -24.07 -3.31 19.23
N ASP A 231 -24.44 -2.19 19.86
CA ASP A 231 -25.82 -1.71 19.89
C ASP A 231 -26.31 -1.31 18.50
N ASN A 232 -25.44 -0.77 17.65
CA ASN A 232 -25.77 -0.51 16.25
C ASN A 232 -26.09 -1.82 15.50
N ILE A 233 -25.39 -2.92 15.77
CA ILE A 233 -25.72 -4.24 15.18
C ILE A 233 -27.12 -4.69 15.61
N ALA A 234 -27.48 -4.51 16.88
CA ALA A 234 -28.83 -4.83 17.37
C ALA A 234 -29.91 -3.93 16.75
N LEU A 235 -29.61 -2.64 16.54
CA LEU A 235 -30.49 -1.70 15.86
C LEU A 235 -30.72 -2.12 14.41
N VAL A 236 -29.67 -2.53 13.69
CA VAL A 236 -29.77 -3.02 12.31
C VAL A 236 -30.63 -4.28 12.24
N ASP A 237 -30.45 -5.26 13.13
CA ASP A 237 -31.30 -6.46 13.18
C ASP A 237 -32.78 -6.12 13.36
N THR A 238 -33.09 -5.19 14.27
CA THR A 238 -34.45 -4.72 14.53
C THR A 238 -35.03 -4.00 13.30
N GLY A 239 -34.27 -3.09 12.69
CA GLY A 239 -34.69 -2.36 11.50
C GLY A 239 -34.91 -3.27 10.29
N VAL A 240 -34.07 -4.30 10.12
CA VAL A 240 -34.25 -5.33 9.09
C VAL A 240 -35.55 -6.12 9.32
N ALA A 241 -35.83 -6.56 10.56
CA ALA A 241 -37.07 -7.25 10.89
C ALA A 241 -38.32 -6.43 10.53
N GLU A 242 -38.29 -5.12 10.83
CA GLU A 242 -39.39 -4.20 10.52
C GLU A 242 -39.56 -3.97 9.00
N VAL A 243 -38.47 -3.81 8.25
CA VAL A 243 -38.52 -3.66 6.78
C VAL A 243 -39.03 -4.93 6.12
N VAL A 244 -38.60 -6.11 6.58
CA VAL A 244 -39.09 -7.39 6.08
C VAL A 244 -40.60 -7.47 6.29
N SER A 245 -41.09 -7.21 7.50
CA SER A 245 -42.53 -7.21 7.80
C SER A 245 -43.29 -6.22 6.91
N LEU A 246 -42.80 -4.99 6.77
CA LEU A 246 -43.42 -3.95 5.95
C LEU A 246 -43.56 -4.37 4.47
N MET A 247 -42.49 -4.95 3.91
CA MET A 247 -42.47 -5.38 2.51
C MET A 247 -43.39 -6.56 2.30
N GLU A 248 -43.32 -7.58 3.16
CA GLU A 248 -44.19 -8.75 3.09
C GLU A 248 -45.67 -8.35 3.20
N ASP A 249 -46.03 -7.43 4.11
CA ASP A 249 -47.38 -6.88 4.22
C ASP A 249 -47.80 -6.11 2.95
N PHE A 250 -46.90 -5.30 2.38
CA PHE A 250 -47.18 -4.50 1.18
C PHE A 250 -47.47 -5.37 -0.05
N PHE A 251 -46.71 -6.47 -0.20
CA PHE A 251 -46.87 -7.42 -1.29
C PHE A 251 -47.89 -8.54 -0.98
N GLY A 252 -48.49 -8.53 0.22
CA GLY A 252 -49.52 -9.49 0.61
C GLY A 252 -49.01 -10.91 0.81
N HIS A 253 -47.78 -11.07 1.30
CA HIS A 253 -47.13 -12.36 1.54
C HIS A 253 -47.15 -13.30 0.34
N ASP A 254 -46.94 -12.76 -0.87
CA ASP A 254 -47.00 -13.52 -2.12
C ASP A 254 -45.88 -14.58 -2.27
N GLY A 255 -44.90 -14.59 -1.36
CA GLY A 255 -43.77 -15.51 -1.39
C GLY A 255 -42.84 -15.28 -2.59
N ARG A 256 -42.83 -14.07 -3.16
CA ARG A 256 -42.04 -13.70 -4.35
C ARG A 256 -40.87 -12.75 -4.07
N THR A 257 -40.58 -12.49 -2.79
CA THR A 257 -39.45 -11.66 -2.34
C THR A 257 -38.28 -12.53 -1.89
N ALA A 258 -37.08 -12.26 -2.40
CA ALA A 258 -35.83 -12.81 -1.89
C ALA A 258 -35.04 -11.75 -1.13
N TYR A 259 -34.36 -12.13 -0.05
CA TYR A 259 -33.60 -11.23 0.81
C TYR A 259 -32.15 -11.71 0.89
N VAL A 260 -31.20 -10.77 0.76
CA VAL A 260 -29.76 -10.99 0.88
C VAL A 260 -29.24 -10.00 1.91
N PHE A 261 -28.79 -10.48 3.07
CA PHE A 261 -28.13 -9.70 4.10
C PHE A 261 -26.64 -10.04 4.14
N THR A 262 -25.78 -9.04 4.00
CA THR A 262 -24.32 -9.24 4.06
C THR A 262 -23.57 -7.98 4.47
N SER A 263 -22.24 -8.02 4.33
CA SER A 263 -21.35 -6.89 4.50
C SER A 263 -20.28 -6.91 3.40
N ASP A 264 -19.80 -5.73 3.03
CA ASP A 264 -18.75 -5.48 2.05
C ASP A 264 -17.35 -5.78 2.61
N HIS A 265 -17.11 -5.42 3.88
CA HIS A 265 -15.94 -5.82 4.67
C HIS A 265 -16.23 -5.86 6.17
N GLY A 266 -15.33 -6.48 6.92
CA GLY A 266 -15.31 -6.38 8.38
C GLY A 266 -14.41 -5.25 8.87
N MET A 267 -13.83 -5.41 10.06
CA MET A 267 -13.01 -4.39 10.71
C MET A 267 -11.99 -5.05 11.66
N THR A 268 -10.77 -4.52 11.74
CA THR A 268 -9.82 -4.94 12.78
C THR A 268 -10.23 -4.44 14.17
N ASN A 269 -9.78 -5.09 15.25
CA ASN A 269 -10.01 -4.62 16.62
C ASN A 269 -9.53 -3.17 16.89
N TRP A 270 -8.72 -2.60 16.01
CA TRP A 270 -8.24 -1.22 16.11
C TRP A 270 -9.23 -0.19 15.53
N GLY A 271 -10.29 -0.62 14.85
CA GLY A 271 -11.17 0.29 14.11
C GLY A 271 -10.53 0.77 12.82
N SER A 272 -9.92 -0.15 12.08
CA SER A 272 -9.40 0.10 10.73
C SER A 272 -9.63 -1.12 9.83
N HIS A 273 -9.79 -0.87 8.53
CA HIS A 273 -9.91 -1.86 7.47
C HIS A 273 -9.06 -1.48 6.23
N GLY A 274 -9.14 -2.25 5.15
CA GLY A 274 -8.36 -2.09 3.90
C GLY A 274 -7.21 -3.10 3.75
N ALA A 275 -6.99 -3.96 4.75
CA ALA A 275 -5.97 -5.00 4.81
C ALA A 275 -6.58 -6.41 4.98
N GLY A 276 -5.72 -7.43 4.98
CA GLY A 276 -6.10 -8.84 4.82
C GLY A 276 -6.36 -9.61 6.12
N HIS A 277 -6.65 -8.93 7.23
CA HIS A 277 -6.93 -9.66 8.47
C HIS A 277 -8.26 -10.43 8.36
N PRO A 278 -8.41 -11.65 8.93
CA PRO A 278 -9.66 -12.39 8.89
C PRO A 278 -10.88 -11.61 9.40
N SER A 279 -10.70 -10.75 10.40
CA SER A 279 -11.79 -9.89 10.87
C SER A 279 -12.21 -8.80 9.87
N GLU A 280 -11.40 -8.51 8.86
CA GLU A 280 -11.74 -7.63 7.73
C GLU A 280 -12.30 -8.43 6.56
N THR A 281 -11.81 -9.66 6.34
CA THR A 281 -12.13 -10.46 5.14
C THR A 281 -13.30 -11.42 5.29
N LEU A 282 -13.71 -11.72 6.52
CA LEU A 282 -14.84 -12.62 6.82
C LEU A 282 -16.09 -11.79 7.12
N THR A 283 -17.00 -11.70 6.14
CA THR A 283 -18.28 -11.00 6.29
C THR A 283 -19.44 -11.99 6.43
N PRO A 284 -20.50 -11.66 7.18
CA PRO A 284 -21.66 -12.54 7.29
C PRO A 284 -22.41 -12.59 5.96
N LEU A 285 -23.00 -13.73 5.62
CA LEU A 285 -23.98 -13.85 4.54
C LEU A 285 -25.19 -14.65 5.05
N VAL A 286 -26.37 -14.03 4.99
CA VAL A 286 -27.65 -14.65 5.35
C VAL A 286 -28.64 -14.36 4.22
N VAL A 287 -29.23 -15.42 3.66
CA VAL A 287 -30.14 -15.30 2.51
C VAL A 287 -31.40 -16.10 2.80
N TRP A 288 -32.57 -15.54 2.50
CA TRP A 288 -33.86 -16.19 2.75
C TRP A 288 -34.95 -15.71 1.78
N GLY A 289 -36.12 -16.35 1.84
CA GLY A 289 -37.28 -16.01 1.02
C GLY A 289 -37.38 -16.84 -0.26
N ALA A 290 -37.93 -16.23 -1.31
CA ALA A 290 -38.30 -16.89 -2.54
C ALA A 290 -37.08 -17.53 -3.25
N GLY A 291 -37.14 -18.85 -3.50
CA GLY A 291 -36.09 -19.58 -4.21
C GLY A 291 -34.86 -19.95 -3.39
N VAL A 292 -34.88 -19.71 -2.07
CA VAL A 292 -33.74 -19.95 -1.18
C VAL A 292 -33.94 -21.21 -0.35
N ASN A 293 -32.86 -21.95 -0.09
CA ASN A 293 -32.91 -23.13 0.79
C ASN A 293 -33.21 -22.72 2.23
N ARG A 294 -34.02 -23.55 2.90
CA ARG A 294 -34.27 -23.44 4.34
C ARG A 294 -33.08 -23.97 5.13
N ALA A 295 -33.05 -23.65 6.42
CA ALA A 295 -32.02 -24.10 7.34
C ALA A 295 -31.89 -25.63 7.32
N GLN A 296 -30.70 -26.13 6.95
CA GLN A 296 -30.40 -27.55 6.89
C GLN A 296 -29.72 -27.99 8.18
N ARG A 297 -30.42 -28.80 8.99
CA ARG A 297 -29.82 -29.39 10.18
C ARG A 297 -28.84 -30.49 9.80
N VAL A 298 -27.67 -30.47 10.40
CA VAL A 298 -26.60 -31.45 10.18
C VAL A 298 -26.12 -32.04 11.49
N ILE A 299 -25.80 -33.33 11.47
CA ILE A 299 -25.29 -34.08 12.63
C ILE A 299 -23.81 -34.43 12.41
N GLU A 300 -23.38 -34.47 11.15
CA GLU A 300 -22.01 -34.77 10.76
C GLU A 300 -21.10 -33.55 10.90
N ALA A 301 -19.81 -33.82 11.12
CA ALA A 301 -18.80 -32.78 11.12
C ALA A 301 -18.74 -32.12 9.73
N GLN A 302 -18.84 -30.79 9.72
CA GLN A 302 -18.78 -29.99 8.50
C GLN A 302 -17.31 -29.75 8.08
N PRO A 303 -17.03 -29.49 6.79
CA PRO A 303 -15.67 -29.39 6.26
C PRO A 303 -14.98 -28.04 6.56
N TYR A 304 -15.07 -27.55 7.81
CA TYR A 304 -14.47 -26.29 8.25
C TYR A 304 -13.56 -26.54 9.46
N GLU A 305 -12.26 -26.27 9.32
CA GLU A 305 -11.24 -26.49 10.36
C GLU A 305 -10.92 -25.22 11.19
N ASP A 306 -11.66 -24.13 10.97
CA ASP A 306 -11.39 -22.80 11.55
C ASP A 306 -11.86 -22.63 13.00
N GLY A 307 -12.67 -23.56 13.52
CA GLY A 307 -13.23 -23.52 14.89
C GLY A 307 -14.45 -22.61 15.06
N TYR A 308 -14.80 -21.80 14.07
CA TYR A 308 -15.85 -20.78 14.19
C TYR A 308 -17.26 -21.33 14.39
N LEU A 309 -17.56 -22.50 13.82
CA LEU A 309 -18.87 -23.15 14.01
C LEU A 309 -19.20 -23.37 15.48
N LYS A 310 -18.19 -23.78 16.26
CA LYS A 310 -18.31 -24.01 17.70
C LYS A 310 -18.43 -22.69 18.45
N ASP A 311 -17.59 -21.71 18.12
CA ASP A 311 -17.61 -20.39 18.75
C ASP A 311 -18.95 -19.66 18.53
N TRP A 312 -19.57 -19.85 17.36
CA TRP A 312 -20.87 -19.27 17.00
C TRP A 312 -22.07 -20.12 17.44
N ASN A 313 -21.84 -21.28 18.04
CA ASN A 313 -22.87 -22.24 18.42
C ASN A 313 -23.81 -22.59 17.24
N LEU A 314 -23.25 -22.85 16.07
CA LEU A 314 -23.97 -23.14 14.81
C LEU A 314 -23.56 -24.47 14.18
N GLU A 315 -22.84 -25.34 14.89
CA GLU A 315 -22.39 -26.66 14.41
C GLU A 315 -23.53 -27.52 13.84
N HIS A 316 -24.74 -27.34 14.38
CA HIS A 316 -25.95 -28.08 14.04
C HIS A 316 -26.68 -27.59 12.77
N ILE A 317 -26.27 -26.45 12.20
CA ILE A 317 -26.84 -25.90 10.95
C ILE A 317 -25.74 -25.86 9.88
N ARG A 318 -26.05 -26.29 8.66
CA ARG A 318 -25.11 -26.31 7.54
C ARG A 318 -24.63 -24.89 7.19
N ARG A 319 -23.32 -24.67 7.26
CA ARG A 319 -22.62 -23.46 6.79
C ARG A 319 -22.29 -23.59 5.31
N ALA A 320 -22.58 -22.55 4.53
CA ALA A 320 -22.32 -22.48 3.10
C ALA A 320 -21.51 -21.22 2.76
N ASP A 321 -20.18 -21.32 2.80
CA ASP A 321 -19.31 -20.19 2.45
C ASP A 321 -19.28 -19.91 0.95
N VAL A 322 -19.08 -18.63 0.59
CA VAL A 322 -18.97 -18.16 -0.80
C VAL A 322 -17.83 -17.16 -0.95
N ASN A 323 -17.31 -17.00 -2.17
CA ASN A 323 -16.54 -15.79 -2.47
C ASN A 323 -17.50 -14.62 -2.65
N GLN A 324 -17.11 -13.42 -2.26
CA GLN A 324 -18.00 -12.25 -2.35
C GLN A 324 -18.55 -12.00 -3.77
N ALA A 325 -17.76 -12.28 -4.81
CA ALA A 325 -18.17 -12.19 -6.22
C ALA A 325 -19.29 -13.17 -6.62
N ASP A 326 -19.49 -14.26 -5.86
CA ASP A 326 -20.53 -15.28 -6.12
C ASP A 326 -21.94 -14.77 -5.75
N ILE A 327 -22.04 -13.66 -5.02
CA ILE A 327 -23.32 -13.07 -4.60
C ILE A 327 -24.04 -12.42 -5.80
N ALA A 328 -23.30 -11.84 -6.76
CA ALA A 328 -23.89 -11.30 -7.99
C ALA A 328 -24.61 -12.37 -8.84
N PRO A 329 -24.00 -13.52 -9.22
CA PRO A 329 -24.71 -14.58 -9.92
C PRO A 329 -25.80 -15.25 -9.08
N LEU A 330 -25.72 -15.24 -7.74
CA LEU A 330 -26.82 -15.66 -6.87
C LEU A 330 -28.05 -14.74 -7.07
N MET A 331 -27.87 -13.42 -6.95
CA MET A 331 -28.94 -12.44 -7.13
C MET A 331 -29.55 -12.53 -8.54
N ALA A 332 -28.70 -12.61 -9.57
CA ALA A 332 -29.15 -12.76 -10.95
C ALA A 332 -29.98 -14.05 -11.15
N SER A 333 -29.57 -15.17 -10.55
CA SER A 333 -30.30 -16.44 -10.64
C SER A 333 -31.65 -16.40 -9.92
N LEU A 334 -31.72 -15.77 -8.74
CA LEU A 334 -32.97 -15.67 -7.97
C LEU A 334 -34.03 -14.83 -8.71
N LEU A 335 -33.59 -13.79 -9.41
CA LEU A 335 -34.47 -12.80 -10.03
C LEU A 335 -34.64 -13.00 -11.57
N GLY A 336 -33.86 -13.91 -12.17
CA GLY A 336 -33.91 -14.19 -13.61
C GLY A 336 -33.34 -13.06 -14.45
N LEU A 337 -32.28 -12.41 -13.93
CA LEU A 337 -31.51 -11.42 -14.66
C LEU A 337 -30.37 -12.08 -15.44
N PRO A 338 -29.87 -11.43 -16.50
CA PRO A 338 -28.54 -11.74 -17.00
C PRO A 338 -27.49 -11.64 -15.89
N ILE A 339 -26.52 -12.56 -15.91
CA ILE A 339 -25.36 -12.46 -15.01
C ILE A 339 -24.48 -11.30 -15.52
N PRO A 340 -24.03 -10.38 -14.64
CA PRO A 340 -23.22 -9.24 -15.08
C PRO A 340 -22.05 -9.69 -15.94
N VAL A 341 -21.82 -9.00 -17.07
CA VAL A 341 -21.01 -9.59 -18.16
C VAL A 341 -19.56 -9.86 -17.78
N ASN A 342 -19.03 -9.10 -16.82
CA ASN A 342 -17.67 -9.24 -16.27
C ASN A 342 -17.61 -10.06 -14.97
N SER A 343 -18.72 -10.65 -14.54
CA SER A 343 -18.73 -11.45 -13.30
C SER A 343 -17.80 -12.65 -13.42
N VAL A 344 -16.93 -12.82 -12.43
CA VAL A 344 -16.08 -14.01 -12.24
C VAL A 344 -16.64 -14.95 -11.16
N GLY A 345 -17.82 -14.63 -10.62
CA GLY A 345 -18.49 -15.39 -9.59
C GLY A 345 -19.06 -16.71 -10.11
N VAL A 346 -19.16 -17.68 -9.20
CA VAL A 346 -19.76 -19.00 -9.44
C VAL A 346 -21.11 -19.06 -8.73
N THR A 347 -22.19 -19.42 -9.44
CA THR A 347 -23.53 -19.51 -8.84
C THR A 347 -23.54 -20.47 -7.64
N PRO A 348 -23.83 -20.00 -6.41
CA PRO A 348 -23.71 -20.81 -5.21
C PRO A 348 -24.96 -21.69 -5.03
N LEU A 349 -24.95 -22.87 -5.64
CA LEU A 349 -26.10 -23.78 -5.73
C LEU A 349 -26.67 -24.23 -4.36
N LEU A 350 -25.85 -24.20 -3.30
CA LEU A 350 -26.29 -24.52 -1.93
C LEU A 350 -27.33 -23.54 -1.39
N TYR A 351 -27.37 -22.31 -1.93
CA TYR A 351 -28.37 -21.31 -1.55
C TYR A 351 -29.70 -21.49 -2.30
N LEU A 352 -29.71 -22.17 -3.46
CA LEU A 352 -30.88 -22.26 -4.32
C LEU A 352 -31.79 -23.45 -3.96
N ASN A 353 -33.05 -23.15 -3.65
CA ASN A 353 -34.14 -24.11 -3.50
C ASN A 353 -35.00 -24.15 -4.76
N ASN A 354 -34.52 -24.88 -5.76
CA ASN A 354 -35.21 -25.08 -7.03
C ASN A 354 -34.87 -26.47 -7.60
N SER A 355 -35.54 -26.86 -8.68
CA SER A 355 -35.30 -28.12 -9.38
C SER A 355 -33.83 -28.28 -9.80
N ASP A 356 -33.38 -29.53 -9.91
CA ASP A 356 -32.03 -29.83 -10.39
C ASP A 356 -31.82 -29.34 -11.84
N GLN A 357 -32.88 -29.33 -12.64
CA GLN A 357 -32.89 -28.71 -13.97
C GLN A 357 -32.56 -27.21 -13.89
N PHE A 358 -33.22 -26.47 -12.98
CA PHE A 358 -32.95 -25.05 -12.79
C PHE A 358 -31.51 -24.80 -12.36
N LYS A 359 -31.00 -25.58 -11.39
CA LYS A 359 -29.61 -25.49 -10.95
C LYS A 359 -28.62 -25.75 -12.08
N ALA A 360 -28.88 -26.76 -12.91
CA ALA A 360 -28.03 -27.08 -14.06
C ALA A 360 -28.08 -25.99 -15.15
N GLU A 361 -29.25 -25.44 -15.46
CA GLU A 361 -29.40 -24.34 -16.42
C GLU A 361 -28.78 -23.02 -15.94
N SER A 362 -28.91 -22.69 -14.65
CA SER A 362 -28.23 -21.53 -14.06
C SER A 362 -26.71 -21.69 -14.09
N MET A 363 -26.19 -22.87 -13.73
CA MET A 363 -24.76 -23.15 -13.79
C MET A 363 -24.23 -23.15 -15.23
N TYR A 364 -25.01 -23.67 -16.19
CA TYR A 364 -24.68 -23.57 -17.61
C TYR A 364 -24.62 -22.11 -18.08
N THR A 365 -25.62 -21.30 -17.71
CA THR A 365 -25.66 -19.86 -18.05
C THR A 365 -24.43 -19.13 -17.50
N ASN A 366 -24.08 -19.38 -16.24
CA ASN A 366 -22.88 -18.85 -15.62
C ASN A 366 -21.60 -19.28 -16.36
N ALA A 367 -21.49 -20.55 -16.74
CA ALA A 367 -20.34 -21.06 -17.50
C ALA A 367 -20.21 -20.43 -18.89
N ILE A 368 -21.33 -20.19 -19.59
CA ILE A 368 -21.29 -19.47 -20.87
C ILE A 368 -20.89 -18.01 -20.67
N GLN A 369 -21.41 -17.32 -19.66
CA GLN A 369 -21.06 -15.92 -19.40
C GLN A 369 -19.55 -15.74 -19.17
N VAL A 370 -18.93 -16.61 -18.36
CA VAL A 370 -17.48 -16.60 -18.12
C VAL A 370 -16.69 -17.03 -19.37
N LEU A 371 -17.20 -18.01 -20.13
CA LEU A 371 -16.58 -18.42 -21.38
C LEU A 371 -16.58 -17.30 -22.45
N GLU A 372 -17.62 -16.47 -22.51
CA GLU A 372 -17.66 -15.33 -23.43
C GLU A 372 -16.61 -14.26 -23.09
N GLN A 373 -16.32 -14.02 -21.80
CA GLN A 373 -15.18 -13.18 -21.37
C GLN A 373 -13.87 -13.72 -21.95
N PHE A 374 -13.62 -15.02 -21.76
CA PHE A 374 -12.44 -15.70 -22.26
C PHE A 374 -12.32 -15.61 -23.79
N LYS A 375 -13.41 -15.85 -24.53
CA LYS A 375 -13.44 -15.76 -26.00
C LYS A 375 -13.14 -14.36 -26.49
N MET A 376 -13.80 -13.34 -25.93
CA MET A 376 -13.57 -11.95 -26.33
C MET A 376 -12.12 -11.55 -26.09
N LYS A 377 -11.55 -11.90 -24.93
CA LYS A 377 -10.14 -11.61 -24.63
C LYS A 377 -9.17 -12.36 -25.56
N MET A 378 -9.45 -13.62 -25.87
CA MET A 378 -8.69 -14.40 -26.84
C MET A 378 -8.69 -13.73 -28.22
N ILE A 379 -9.87 -13.33 -28.72
CA ILE A 379 -10.02 -12.70 -30.04
C ILE A 379 -9.25 -11.38 -30.09
N GLN A 380 -9.43 -10.50 -29.09
CA GLN A 380 -8.69 -9.24 -28.99
C GLN A 380 -7.17 -9.49 -29.05
N LYS A 381 -6.68 -10.53 -28.37
CA LYS A 381 -5.25 -10.82 -28.36
C LYS A 381 -4.77 -11.44 -29.67
N LYS A 382 -5.57 -12.31 -30.30
CA LYS A 382 -5.31 -12.94 -31.59
C LYS A 382 -5.23 -11.90 -32.71
N GLU A 383 -6.10 -10.87 -32.69
CA GLU A 383 -6.13 -9.80 -33.71
C GLU A 383 -4.96 -8.82 -33.61
N THR A 384 -4.43 -8.61 -32.39
CA THR A 384 -3.30 -7.70 -32.14
C THR A 384 -1.94 -8.38 -32.22
N THR A 385 -1.90 -9.72 -32.25
CA THR A 385 -0.65 -10.49 -32.31
C THR A 385 -0.41 -11.01 -33.73
N LEU A 386 0.85 -10.97 -34.19
CA LEU A 386 1.21 -11.58 -35.47
C LEU A 386 0.84 -13.09 -35.48
N PRO A 387 0.23 -13.62 -36.56
CA PRO A 387 -0.32 -14.99 -36.55
C PRO A 387 0.69 -16.09 -36.16
N PHE A 388 1.96 -15.92 -36.53
CA PHE A 388 3.03 -16.89 -36.20
C PHE A 388 3.58 -16.77 -34.77
N LEU A 389 3.22 -15.70 -34.04
CA LEU A 389 3.59 -15.49 -32.62
C LEU A 389 2.43 -15.74 -31.66
N PHE A 390 1.20 -15.88 -32.18
CA PHE A 390 0.03 -16.16 -31.36
C PHE A 390 0.01 -17.62 -30.90
N THR A 391 -0.06 -17.83 -29.59
CA THR A 391 -0.12 -19.14 -28.95
C THR A 391 -1.44 -19.25 -28.17
N PRO A 392 -2.39 -20.09 -28.61
CA PRO A 392 -3.66 -20.23 -27.90
C PRO A 392 -3.48 -20.99 -26.58
N PHE A 393 -4.38 -20.73 -25.64
CA PHE A 393 -4.49 -21.49 -24.40
C PHE A 393 -4.92 -22.94 -24.69
N GLN A 394 -3.98 -23.87 -24.55
CA GLN A 394 -4.12 -25.27 -25.04
C GLN A 394 -5.22 -26.08 -24.35
N LEU A 395 -5.56 -25.72 -23.12
CA LEU A 395 -6.61 -26.42 -22.36
C LEU A 395 -8.02 -26.09 -22.86
N LEU A 396 -8.22 -24.94 -23.52
CA LEU A 396 -9.53 -24.46 -23.95
C LEU A 396 -9.48 -23.86 -25.38
N THR A 397 -8.98 -24.64 -26.34
CA THR A 397 -9.00 -24.30 -27.77
C THR A 397 -10.43 -24.13 -28.29
N GLU A 398 -10.61 -23.43 -29.42
CA GLU A 398 -11.93 -23.21 -30.04
C GLU A 398 -12.73 -24.52 -30.22
N SER A 399 -12.07 -25.62 -30.60
CA SER A 399 -12.68 -26.95 -30.68
C SER A 399 -13.16 -27.51 -29.34
N LYS A 400 -12.35 -27.38 -28.29
CA LYS A 400 -12.70 -27.83 -26.94
C LYS A 400 -13.83 -27.00 -26.34
N GLN A 401 -13.86 -25.69 -26.60
CA GLN A 401 -14.97 -24.82 -26.20
C GLN A 401 -16.30 -25.32 -26.78
N ALA A 402 -16.32 -25.63 -28.09
CA ALA A 402 -17.49 -26.19 -28.76
C ALA A 402 -17.87 -27.57 -28.17
N GLU A 403 -16.89 -28.42 -27.87
CA GLU A 403 -17.11 -29.73 -27.25
C GLU A 403 -17.74 -29.61 -25.85
N PHE A 404 -17.16 -28.79 -24.97
CA PHE A 404 -17.66 -28.58 -23.61
C PHE A 404 -19.10 -28.06 -23.61
N THR A 405 -19.38 -27.03 -24.41
CA THR A 405 -20.70 -26.40 -24.47
C THR A 405 -21.75 -27.35 -25.05
N HIS A 406 -21.42 -28.07 -26.13
CA HIS A 406 -22.30 -29.07 -26.72
C HIS A 406 -22.59 -30.24 -25.77
N ARG A 407 -21.56 -30.76 -25.10
CA ARG A 407 -21.69 -31.87 -24.15
C ARG A 407 -22.53 -31.48 -22.93
N ALA A 408 -22.33 -30.28 -22.39
CA ALA A 408 -23.13 -29.79 -21.27
C ALA A 408 -24.62 -29.68 -21.64
N ARG A 409 -24.94 -29.19 -22.86
CA ARG A 409 -26.32 -29.18 -23.36
C ARG A 409 -26.92 -30.58 -23.51
N ILE A 410 -26.16 -31.54 -24.04
CA ILE A 410 -26.61 -32.94 -24.13
C ILE A 410 -26.90 -33.51 -22.74
N LEU A 411 -26.03 -33.29 -21.75
CA LEU A 411 -26.24 -33.81 -20.39
C LEU A 411 -27.52 -33.26 -19.76
N ILE A 412 -27.82 -31.97 -19.95
CA ILE A 412 -29.07 -31.36 -19.48
C ILE A 412 -30.29 -31.98 -20.19
N GLN A 413 -30.22 -32.19 -21.50
CA GLN A 413 -31.29 -32.84 -22.28
C GLN A 413 -31.52 -34.30 -21.88
N LEU A 414 -30.48 -35.01 -21.45
CA LEU A 414 -30.54 -36.37 -20.92
C LEU A 414 -30.89 -36.43 -19.42
N GLU A 415 -31.26 -35.29 -18.81
CA GLU A 415 -31.61 -35.17 -17.38
C GLU A 415 -30.47 -35.56 -16.41
N LYS A 416 -29.23 -35.56 -16.89
CA LYS A 416 -28.02 -35.81 -16.09
C LYS A 416 -27.50 -34.51 -15.48
N TYR A 417 -28.31 -33.89 -14.63
CA TYR A 417 -28.07 -32.54 -14.12
C TYR A 417 -26.78 -32.40 -13.30
N ASN A 418 -26.48 -33.36 -12.43
CA ASN A 418 -25.25 -33.32 -11.62
C ASN A 418 -23.98 -33.38 -12.50
N ASP A 419 -23.96 -34.27 -13.50
CA ASP A 419 -22.85 -34.36 -14.44
C ASP A 419 -22.69 -33.05 -15.25
N ALA A 420 -23.80 -32.42 -15.64
CA ALA A 420 -23.78 -31.13 -16.32
C ALA A 420 -23.22 -30.01 -15.42
N ILE A 421 -23.64 -29.96 -14.15
CA ILE A 421 -23.13 -28.99 -13.17
C ILE A 421 -21.62 -29.14 -13.00
N THR A 422 -21.11 -30.35 -12.79
CA THR A 422 -19.66 -30.60 -12.63
C THR A 422 -18.88 -30.22 -13.89
N LEU A 423 -19.42 -30.49 -15.07
CA LEU A 423 -18.80 -30.09 -16.34
C LEU A 423 -18.75 -28.57 -16.50
N CYS A 424 -19.84 -27.87 -16.17
CA CYS A 424 -19.92 -26.41 -16.23
C CYS A 424 -18.98 -25.75 -15.21
N GLN A 425 -18.86 -26.26 -13.99
CA GLN A 425 -17.89 -25.80 -13.00
C GLN A 425 -16.44 -25.96 -13.52
N SER A 426 -16.15 -27.08 -14.18
CA SER A 426 -14.85 -27.31 -14.81
C SER A 426 -14.58 -26.31 -15.94
N LEU A 427 -15.60 -26.01 -16.75
CA LEU A 427 -15.52 -25.01 -17.81
C LEU A 427 -15.30 -23.60 -17.26
N ILE A 428 -15.95 -23.23 -16.16
CA ILE A 428 -15.72 -21.94 -15.47
C ILE A 428 -14.26 -21.85 -15.03
N SER A 429 -13.74 -22.87 -14.33
CA SER A 429 -12.34 -22.89 -13.86
C SER A 429 -11.36 -22.71 -15.02
N LEU A 430 -11.50 -23.50 -16.09
CA LEU A 430 -10.65 -23.42 -17.27
C LEU A 430 -10.77 -22.08 -18.00
N SER A 431 -11.96 -21.48 -18.03
CA SER A 431 -12.20 -20.18 -18.67
C SER A 431 -11.54 -19.06 -17.87
N LEU A 432 -11.62 -19.09 -16.53
CA LEU A 432 -10.95 -18.12 -15.66
C LEU A 432 -9.42 -18.25 -15.74
N GLU A 433 -8.87 -19.47 -15.72
CA GLU A 433 -7.43 -19.70 -15.93
C GLU A 433 -6.97 -19.20 -17.30
N GLY A 434 -7.75 -19.48 -18.34
CA GLY A 434 -7.49 -19.02 -19.69
C GLY A 434 -7.61 -17.50 -19.84
N LEU A 435 -8.51 -16.86 -19.08
CA LEU A 435 -8.67 -15.42 -19.04
C LEU A 435 -7.39 -14.78 -18.46
N VAL A 436 -6.91 -15.29 -17.32
CA VAL A 436 -5.62 -14.88 -16.72
C VAL A 436 -4.46 -15.04 -17.71
N TYR A 437 -4.40 -16.14 -18.46
CA TYR A 437 -3.39 -16.34 -19.50
C TYR A 437 -3.38 -15.22 -20.55
N TYR A 438 -4.55 -14.78 -21.04
CA TYR A 438 -4.61 -13.71 -22.04
C TYR A 438 -4.45 -12.30 -21.46
N HIS A 439 -4.83 -12.05 -20.20
CA HIS A 439 -4.50 -10.80 -19.51
C HIS A 439 -2.99 -10.64 -19.31
N THR A 440 -2.28 -11.74 -19.06
CA THR A 440 -0.83 -11.74 -18.77
C THR A 440 0.04 -12.06 -20.00
N TYR A 441 -0.55 -12.15 -21.19
CA TYR A 441 0.13 -12.63 -22.40
C TYR A 441 1.41 -11.87 -22.76
N ASP A 442 1.41 -10.54 -22.61
CA ASP A 442 2.56 -9.68 -22.96
C ASP A 442 3.57 -9.50 -21.82
N ARG A 443 3.28 -10.05 -20.63
CA ARG A 443 4.09 -9.84 -19.41
C ARG A 443 5.55 -10.20 -19.62
N PHE A 444 5.82 -11.36 -20.22
CA PHE A 444 7.19 -11.81 -20.46
C PHE A 444 7.95 -10.90 -21.42
N PHE A 445 7.32 -10.49 -22.52
CA PHE A 445 7.91 -9.62 -23.54
C PHE A 445 8.25 -8.22 -22.98
N LEU A 446 7.28 -7.59 -22.31
CA LEU A 446 7.49 -6.30 -21.67
C LEU A 446 8.49 -6.39 -20.51
N GLY A 447 8.39 -7.45 -19.70
CA GLY A 447 9.31 -7.72 -18.61
C GLY A 447 10.76 -7.80 -19.08
N CYS A 448 11.03 -8.54 -20.16
CA CYS A 448 12.37 -8.59 -20.77
C CYS A 448 12.87 -7.20 -21.21
N SER A 449 11.99 -6.38 -21.80
CA SER A 449 12.34 -5.02 -22.24
C SER A 449 12.71 -4.10 -21.08
N VAL A 450 11.94 -4.14 -19.99
CA VAL A 450 12.20 -3.36 -18.77
C VAL A 450 13.48 -3.83 -18.06
N VAL A 451 13.69 -5.15 -17.95
CA VAL A 451 14.90 -5.74 -17.37
C VAL A 451 16.15 -5.34 -18.18
N LEU A 452 16.08 -5.35 -19.52
CA LEU A 452 17.14 -4.84 -20.37
C LEU A 452 17.40 -3.34 -20.14
N GLY A 453 16.36 -2.57 -19.84
CA GLY A 453 16.45 -1.17 -19.42
C GLY A 453 17.20 -1.02 -18.09
N PHE A 454 16.80 -1.76 -17.04
CA PHE A 454 17.45 -1.76 -15.73
C PHE A 454 18.94 -2.12 -15.85
N ILE A 455 19.24 -3.26 -16.47
CA ILE A 455 20.62 -3.74 -16.65
C ILE A 455 21.44 -2.71 -17.43
N GLY A 456 20.89 -2.16 -18.52
CA GLY A 456 21.56 -1.15 -19.32
C GLY A 456 21.85 0.13 -18.53
N TRP A 457 20.88 0.61 -17.74
CA TRP A 457 21.01 1.83 -16.95
C TRP A 457 22.03 1.65 -15.82
N THR A 458 21.92 0.58 -15.04
CA THR A 458 22.88 0.27 -13.96
C THR A 458 24.29 0.08 -14.53
N SER A 459 24.43 -0.58 -15.69
CA SER A 459 25.72 -0.71 -16.38
C SER A 459 26.29 0.64 -16.79
N TYR A 460 25.47 1.54 -17.35
CA TYR A 460 25.89 2.90 -17.70
C TYR A 460 26.35 3.69 -16.46
N VAL A 461 25.60 3.62 -15.35
CA VAL A 461 25.97 4.28 -14.08
C VAL A 461 27.31 3.74 -13.56
N ILE A 462 27.52 2.42 -13.55
CA ILE A 462 28.78 1.80 -13.14
C ILE A 462 29.95 2.29 -14.01
N LEU A 463 29.77 2.34 -15.34
CA LEU A 463 30.81 2.85 -16.26
C LEU A 463 31.13 4.32 -15.99
N VAL A 464 30.13 5.15 -15.68
CA VAL A 464 30.34 6.56 -15.29
C VAL A 464 31.14 6.68 -13.99
N ILE A 465 30.85 5.84 -12.99
CA ILE A 465 31.59 5.78 -11.72
C ILE A 465 33.05 5.42 -12.00
N LEU A 466 33.30 4.34 -12.75
CA LEU A 466 34.64 3.87 -13.08
C LEU A 466 35.45 4.93 -13.85
N ARG A 467 34.82 5.61 -14.80
CA ARG A 467 35.49 6.62 -15.63
C ARG A 467 35.82 7.90 -14.87
N THR A 468 34.90 8.37 -14.03
CA THR A 468 34.97 9.72 -13.43
C THR A 468 35.60 9.71 -12.04
N HIS A 469 35.52 8.59 -11.33
CA HIS A 469 35.78 8.53 -9.89
C HIS A 469 36.67 7.37 -9.44
N ALA A 470 37.01 6.43 -10.33
CA ALA A 470 38.00 5.40 -10.07
C ALA A 470 39.36 5.73 -10.70
N SER A 471 40.44 5.38 -10.00
CA SER A 471 41.83 5.64 -10.41
C SER A 471 42.35 4.74 -11.55
N LEU A 472 41.44 4.03 -12.22
CA LEU A 472 41.76 3.03 -13.24
C LEU A 472 42.19 3.65 -14.58
N ILE A 473 41.82 4.91 -14.85
CA ILE A 473 42.19 5.62 -16.07
C ILE A 473 43.43 6.48 -15.81
N ARG A 474 44.61 5.99 -16.24
CA ARG A 474 45.90 6.67 -16.01
C ARG A 474 46.16 7.91 -16.86
N HIS A 475 45.34 8.22 -17.86
CA HIS A 475 45.40 9.50 -18.57
C HIS A 475 44.00 9.87 -19.09
N PRO A 476 43.42 11.03 -18.71
CA PRO A 476 42.30 11.58 -19.44
C PRO A 476 42.88 12.16 -20.73
N ASN A 477 43.16 11.31 -21.72
CA ASN A 477 43.26 11.83 -23.07
C ASN A 477 41.87 12.36 -23.40
N LEU A 478 41.73 13.69 -23.32
CA LEU A 478 40.68 14.51 -23.93
C LEU A 478 40.70 14.38 -25.47
N ALA A 479 41.15 13.25 -26.00
CA ALA A 479 40.95 12.90 -27.39
C ALA A 479 39.44 12.70 -27.54
N LYS A 480 38.81 13.64 -28.25
CA LYS A 480 37.45 13.53 -28.76
C LYS A 480 37.19 12.08 -29.15
N GLN A 481 36.41 11.35 -28.34
CA GLN A 481 35.80 10.12 -28.81
C GLN A 481 34.88 10.55 -29.95
N ASN A 482 35.33 10.34 -31.19
CA ASN A 482 34.49 10.54 -32.34
C ASN A 482 33.21 9.73 -32.12
N PRO A 483 32.02 10.32 -32.30
CA PRO A 483 30.79 9.55 -32.19
C PRO A 483 30.92 8.35 -33.12
N ASN A 484 30.84 7.13 -32.58
CA ASN A 484 30.87 5.93 -33.39
C ASN A 484 29.58 5.92 -34.22
N GLN A 485 29.66 6.51 -35.42
CA GLN A 485 28.51 6.70 -36.30
C GLN A 485 27.87 5.36 -36.67
N ASN A 486 28.66 4.27 -36.70
CA ASN A 486 28.14 2.93 -36.95
C ASN A 486 27.28 2.42 -35.80
N LEU A 487 27.69 2.65 -34.54
CA LEU A 487 26.89 2.30 -33.36
C LEU A 487 25.59 3.13 -33.32
N ALA A 488 25.68 4.43 -33.61
CA ALA A 488 24.49 5.27 -33.68
C ALA A 488 23.50 4.82 -34.78
N ARG A 489 24.00 4.51 -35.99
CA ARG A 489 23.19 3.95 -37.09
C ARG A 489 22.56 2.61 -36.71
N PHE A 490 23.30 1.74 -36.03
CA PHE A 490 22.78 0.46 -35.53
C PHE A 490 21.64 0.67 -34.52
N CYS A 491 21.82 1.55 -33.52
CA CYS A 491 20.76 1.86 -32.54
C CYS A 491 19.52 2.46 -33.21
N VAL A 492 19.69 3.35 -34.20
CA VAL A 492 18.56 3.89 -34.98
C VAL A 492 17.85 2.78 -35.76
N ALA A 493 18.59 1.87 -36.40
CA ALA A 493 18.01 0.73 -37.11
C ALA A 493 17.21 -0.18 -36.16
N VAL A 494 17.76 -0.50 -34.98
CA VAL A 494 17.07 -1.27 -33.94
C VAL A 494 15.79 -0.56 -33.48
N ALA A 495 15.85 0.74 -33.19
CA ALA A 495 14.68 1.53 -32.80
C ALA A 495 13.58 1.52 -33.90
N LEU A 496 13.97 1.63 -35.17
CA LEU A 496 13.03 1.56 -36.30
C LEU A 496 12.37 0.18 -36.40
N VAL A 497 13.14 -0.90 -36.22
CA VAL A 497 12.59 -2.27 -36.24
C VAL A 497 11.61 -2.48 -35.09
N ILE A 498 11.96 -2.06 -33.87
CA ILE A 498 11.05 -2.13 -32.71
C ILE A 498 9.78 -1.32 -32.97
N THR A 499 9.92 -0.09 -33.49
CA THR A 499 8.77 0.78 -33.79
C THR A 499 7.86 0.16 -34.84
N LEU A 500 8.44 -0.39 -35.92
CA LEU A 500 7.66 -1.05 -36.98
C LEU A 500 6.96 -2.31 -36.46
N PHE A 501 7.64 -3.12 -35.64
CA PHE A 501 7.07 -4.31 -35.01
C PHE A 501 5.84 -3.95 -34.15
N LEU A 502 5.96 -2.95 -33.27
CA LEU A 502 4.86 -2.49 -32.42
C LEU A 502 3.71 -1.84 -33.23
N LEU A 503 4.05 -1.14 -34.32
CA LEU A 503 3.06 -0.54 -35.21
C LEU A 503 2.22 -1.60 -35.93
N ILE A 504 2.88 -2.66 -36.42
CA ILE A 504 2.20 -3.80 -37.07
C ILE A 504 1.25 -4.50 -36.09
N GLN A 505 1.63 -4.64 -34.82
CA GLN A 505 0.80 -5.24 -33.77
C GLN A 505 -0.25 -4.28 -33.17
N ARG A 506 -0.29 -3.03 -33.63
CA ARG A 506 -1.17 -1.97 -33.06
C ARG A 506 -1.03 -1.86 -31.54
N SER A 507 0.19 -2.00 -31.02
CA SER A 507 0.44 -2.00 -29.58
C SER A 507 0.11 -0.66 -28.93
N PRO A 508 -0.23 -0.63 -27.62
CA PRO A 508 -0.43 0.62 -26.88
C PRO A 508 0.80 1.52 -26.87
N ILE A 509 0.61 2.84 -26.72
CA ILE A 509 1.71 3.83 -26.69
C ILE A 509 2.74 3.50 -25.59
N THR A 510 2.31 2.97 -24.45
CA THR A 510 3.21 2.62 -23.35
C THR A 510 4.22 1.53 -23.73
N TYR A 511 3.86 0.62 -24.66
CA TYR A 511 4.78 -0.42 -25.13
C TYR A 511 5.96 0.19 -25.88
N TYR A 512 5.74 1.26 -26.64
CA TYR A 512 6.82 1.99 -27.31
C TYR A 512 7.78 2.59 -26.30
N ILE A 513 7.27 3.13 -25.19
CA ILE A 513 8.10 3.70 -24.12
C ILE A 513 9.00 2.61 -23.53
N TYR A 514 8.43 1.46 -23.16
CA TYR A 514 9.21 0.37 -22.52
C TYR A 514 10.19 -0.30 -23.47
N CYS A 515 9.79 -0.56 -24.73
CA CYS A 515 10.63 -1.26 -25.69
C CYS A 515 11.72 -0.37 -26.30
N LEU A 516 11.49 0.95 -26.42
CA LEU A 516 12.48 1.87 -26.98
C LEU A 516 13.46 2.38 -25.93
N LEU A 517 13.10 2.47 -24.65
CA LEU A 517 13.97 2.96 -23.57
C LEU A 517 15.36 2.27 -23.52
N PRO A 518 15.47 0.93 -23.66
CA PRO A 518 16.77 0.27 -23.64
C PRO A 518 17.73 0.76 -24.73
N VAL A 519 17.23 1.21 -25.89
CA VAL A 519 18.07 1.61 -27.04
C VAL A 519 19.01 2.78 -26.72
N PRO A 520 18.53 3.98 -26.29
CA PRO A 520 19.42 5.09 -25.93
C PRO A 520 20.25 4.82 -24.67
N VAL A 521 19.75 3.99 -23.75
CA VAL A 521 20.48 3.60 -22.53
C VAL A 521 21.69 2.73 -22.89
N TRP A 522 21.50 1.68 -23.68
CA TRP A 522 22.58 0.82 -24.17
C TRP A 522 23.51 1.54 -25.13
N TYR A 523 23.02 2.45 -25.96
CA TYR A 523 23.89 3.35 -26.73
C TYR A 523 24.85 4.11 -25.82
N SER A 524 24.36 4.64 -24.70
CA SER A 524 25.16 5.37 -23.72
C SER A 524 26.17 4.46 -23.00
N ALA A 525 25.76 3.26 -22.59
CA ALA A 525 26.66 2.28 -21.99
C ALA A 525 27.77 1.82 -22.97
N LEU A 526 27.40 1.46 -24.20
CA LEU A 526 28.33 0.98 -25.23
C LEU A 526 29.26 2.06 -25.75
N LYS A 527 28.83 3.32 -25.76
CA LYS A 527 29.71 4.47 -26.05
C LYS A 527 30.86 4.58 -25.05
N GLU A 528 30.63 4.16 -23.80
CA GLU A 528 31.63 4.11 -22.73
C GLU A 528 32.42 2.79 -22.72
N SER A 529 32.32 1.95 -23.75
CA SER A 529 33.03 0.65 -23.86
C SER A 529 34.56 0.74 -23.71
N GLY A 530 35.16 1.92 -23.98
CA GLY A 530 36.57 2.19 -23.67
C GLY A 530 36.91 1.96 -22.19
N ALA A 531 36.05 2.42 -21.27
CA ALA A 531 36.24 2.22 -19.83
C ALA A 531 36.16 0.73 -19.44
N LEU A 532 35.31 -0.05 -20.12
CA LEU A 532 35.25 -1.50 -19.94
C LEU A 532 36.53 -2.18 -20.44
N SER A 533 37.05 -1.76 -21.59
CA SER A 533 38.33 -2.28 -22.11
C SER A 533 39.52 -1.94 -21.21
N ASP A 534 39.52 -0.75 -20.60
CA ASP A 534 40.55 -0.33 -19.64
C ASP A 534 40.42 -1.09 -18.32
N LEU A 535 39.20 -1.38 -17.84
CA LEU A 535 38.96 -2.23 -16.68
C LEU A 535 39.49 -3.65 -16.92
N ILE A 536 39.21 -4.25 -18.08
CA ILE A 536 39.70 -5.59 -18.44
C ILE A 536 41.23 -5.60 -18.49
N ARG A 537 41.86 -4.57 -19.06
CA ARG A 537 43.32 -4.43 -19.11
C ARG A 537 43.97 -4.23 -17.75
N SER A 538 43.27 -3.57 -16.82
CA SER A 538 43.75 -3.32 -15.46
C SER A 538 43.37 -4.43 -14.46
N ALA A 539 42.51 -5.38 -14.84
CA ALA A 539 42.10 -6.52 -14.02
C ALA A 539 43.27 -7.30 -13.37
N PRO A 540 44.42 -7.54 -14.03
CA PRO A 540 45.56 -8.23 -13.40
C PRO A 540 46.23 -7.43 -12.28
N SER A 541 46.09 -6.09 -12.28
CA SER A 541 46.66 -5.20 -11.27
C SER A 541 45.73 -4.96 -10.07
N LEU A 542 44.47 -5.41 -10.17
CA LEU A 542 43.48 -5.27 -9.12
C LEU A 542 43.55 -6.45 -8.14
N PRO A 543 43.30 -6.22 -6.83
CA PRO A 543 43.19 -7.30 -5.87
C PRO A 543 41.85 -8.03 -6.06
N LEU A 544 41.74 -8.87 -7.10
CA LEU A 544 40.51 -9.53 -7.54
C LEU A 544 39.81 -10.29 -6.41
N TRP A 545 40.56 -10.97 -5.53
CA TRP A 545 40.00 -11.67 -4.37
C TRP A 545 39.30 -10.72 -3.38
N LYS A 546 39.88 -9.53 -3.15
CA LYS A 546 39.23 -8.50 -2.30
C LYS A 546 38.00 -7.93 -3.00
N CYS A 547 38.07 -7.66 -4.30
CA CYS A 547 36.92 -7.19 -5.08
C CYS A 547 35.77 -8.21 -5.06
N LEU A 548 36.06 -9.49 -5.24
CA LEU A 548 35.09 -10.58 -5.14
C LEU A 548 34.49 -10.67 -3.74
N GLY A 549 35.31 -10.55 -2.69
CA GLY A 549 34.82 -10.53 -1.30
C GLY A 549 33.85 -9.38 -1.02
N TYR A 550 34.16 -8.16 -1.49
CA TYR A 550 33.24 -7.01 -1.39
C TYR A 550 31.97 -7.21 -2.22
N PHE A 551 32.09 -7.77 -3.43
CA PHE A 551 30.93 -8.07 -4.28
C PHE A 551 29.97 -9.05 -3.59
N VAL A 552 30.48 -10.18 -3.07
CA VAL A 552 29.68 -11.16 -2.34
C VAL A 552 29.04 -10.55 -1.09
N LEU A 553 29.79 -9.72 -0.34
CA LEU A 553 29.27 -9.06 0.85
C LEU A 553 28.15 -8.07 0.53
N VAL A 554 28.30 -7.29 -0.55
CA VAL A 554 27.29 -6.33 -1.00
C VAL A 554 26.06 -7.05 -1.55
N ALA A 555 26.24 -8.12 -2.34
CA ALA A 555 25.14 -8.93 -2.83
C ALA A 555 24.33 -9.53 -1.66
N PHE A 556 25.02 -10.16 -0.70
CA PHE A 556 24.36 -10.67 0.52
C PHE A 556 23.69 -9.56 1.33
N GLY A 557 24.32 -8.39 1.43
CA GLY A 557 23.74 -7.22 2.08
C GLY A 557 22.46 -6.73 1.39
N ILE A 558 22.45 -6.68 0.05
CA ILE A 558 21.26 -6.33 -0.75
C ILE A 558 20.15 -7.35 -0.51
N GLU A 559 20.45 -8.65 -0.51
CA GLU A 559 19.45 -9.67 -0.20
C GLU A 559 18.87 -9.50 1.21
N LEU A 560 19.71 -9.24 2.22
CA LEU A 560 19.24 -8.96 3.58
C LEU A 560 18.30 -7.75 3.60
N LEU A 561 18.61 -6.71 2.83
CA LEU A 561 17.73 -5.54 2.69
C LEU A 561 16.42 -5.90 1.99
N VAL A 562 16.42 -6.69 0.92
CA VAL A 562 15.19 -7.13 0.24
C VAL A 562 14.32 -7.96 1.19
N VAL A 563 14.89 -8.97 1.87
CA VAL A 563 14.16 -9.79 2.83
C VAL A 563 13.61 -8.96 3.99
N SER A 564 14.27 -7.84 4.35
CA SER A 564 13.79 -6.97 5.43
C SER A 564 12.43 -6.31 5.19
N PHE A 565 12.02 -6.17 3.92
CA PHE A 565 10.67 -5.69 3.57
C PHE A 565 9.59 -6.71 3.90
N PHE A 566 9.90 -8.00 3.79
CA PHE A 566 8.99 -9.09 4.20
C PHE A 566 9.08 -9.36 5.71
N HIS A 567 10.29 -9.30 6.27
CA HIS A 567 10.57 -9.61 7.67
C HIS A 567 11.46 -8.54 8.30
N ARG A 568 10.85 -7.57 8.99
CA ARG A 568 11.56 -6.49 9.68
C ARG A 568 12.66 -6.98 10.63
N SER A 569 12.49 -8.17 11.21
CA SER A 569 13.50 -8.81 12.07
C SER A 569 14.85 -8.99 11.38
N MET A 570 14.92 -9.04 10.05
CA MET A 570 16.19 -9.11 9.32
C MET A 570 17.05 -7.86 9.49
N LEU A 571 16.46 -6.69 9.78
CA LEU A 571 17.25 -5.50 10.15
C LEU A 571 17.93 -5.66 11.51
N THR A 572 17.33 -6.43 12.43
CA THR A 572 17.96 -6.81 13.70
C THR A 572 19.20 -7.67 13.43
N VAL A 573 19.06 -8.66 12.55
CA VAL A 573 20.18 -9.53 12.13
C VAL A 573 21.27 -8.69 11.44
N GLY A 574 20.88 -7.78 10.55
CA GLY A 574 21.79 -6.85 9.89
C GLY A 574 22.53 -5.94 10.88
N LEU A 575 21.84 -5.35 11.85
CA LEU A 575 22.44 -4.52 12.91
C LEU A 575 23.38 -5.32 13.81
N ALA A 576 23.03 -6.58 14.13
CA ALA A 576 23.90 -7.48 14.87
C ALA A 576 25.19 -7.77 14.07
N PHE A 577 25.10 -8.03 12.77
CA PHE A 577 26.28 -8.22 11.91
C PHE A 577 27.13 -6.94 11.80
N LEU A 578 26.49 -5.78 11.60
CA LEU A 578 27.17 -4.48 11.56
C LEU A 578 27.87 -4.15 12.89
N SER A 579 27.33 -4.59 14.03
CA SER A 579 27.93 -4.39 15.35
C SER A 579 29.34 -5.02 15.47
N LEU A 580 29.60 -6.07 14.69
CA LEU A 580 30.87 -6.81 14.67
C LEU A 580 31.93 -6.19 13.76
N TRP A 581 31.58 -5.21 12.92
CA TRP A 581 32.52 -4.60 11.97
C TRP A 581 33.82 -4.07 12.61
N PRO A 582 33.81 -3.36 13.76
CA PRO A 582 35.05 -2.90 14.39
C PRO A 582 35.96 -4.03 14.88
N LEU A 583 35.40 -5.20 15.22
CA LEU A 583 36.15 -6.39 15.60
C LEU A 583 36.80 -7.02 14.37
N LEU A 584 36.03 -7.24 13.30
CA LEU A 584 36.48 -7.85 12.05
C LEU A 584 37.53 -7.01 11.31
N SER A 585 37.45 -5.69 11.43
CA SER A 585 38.41 -4.75 10.81
C SER A 585 39.64 -4.46 11.67
N GLY A 586 39.72 -5.02 12.89
CA GLY A 586 40.81 -4.76 13.84
C GLY A 586 40.79 -3.36 14.48
N LEU A 587 39.74 -2.56 14.25
CA LEU A 587 39.56 -1.23 14.84
C LEU A 587 39.36 -1.28 16.35
N PHE A 588 38.83 -2.39 16.86
CA PHE A 588 38.62 -2.59 18.31
C PHE A 588 39.91 -2.43 19.11
N GLY A 589 41.04 -2.90 18.58
CA GLY A 589 42.36 -2.75 19.21
C GLY A 589 42.87 -1.30 19.22
N LYS A 590 42.46 -0.47 18.27
CA LYS A 590 42.92 0.92 18.11
C LYS A 590 42.00 1.94 18.80
N ALA A 591 40.69 1.70 18.81
CA ALA A 591 39.67 2.63 19.32
C ALA A 591 38.59 1.90 20.15
N LYS A 592 39.00 1.31 21.28
CA LYS A 592 38.14 0.44 22.12
C LYS A 592 36.84 1.11 22.57
N LEU A 593 36.89 2.34 23.08
CA LEU A 593 35.71 3.04 23.60
C LEU A 593 34.67 3.33 22.50
N ARG A 594 35.12 3.78 21.33
CA ARG A 594 34.24 4.07 20.18
C ARG A 594 33.68 2.79 19.58
N SER A 595 34.49 1.74 19.52
CA SER A 595 34.07 0.42 19.04
C SER A 595 33.01 -0.21 19.96
N LEU A 596 33.17 -0.08 21.28
CA LEU A 596 32.16 -0.52 22.24
C LEU A 596 30.86 0.29 22.13
N SER A 597 30.97 1.62 21.96
CA SER A 597 29.80 2.48 21.73
C SER A 597 29.07 2.16 20.43
N TRP A 598 29.78 1.74 19.37
CA TRP A 598 29.19 1.30 18.11
C TRP A 598 28.40 0.00 18.31
N LEU A 599 29.02 -0.98 18.96
CA LEU A 599 28.39 -2.26 19.26
C LEU A 599 27.10 -2.06 20.08
N LEU A 600 27.16 -1.28 21.16
CA LEU A 600 25.98 -0.98 21.99
C LEU A 600 24.91 -0.21 21.21
N GLY A 601 25.29 0.79 20.42
CA GLY A 601 24.36 1.56 19.60
C GLY A 601 23.62 0.69 18.57
N CYS A 602 24.32 -0.21 17.90
CA CYS A 602 23.72 -1.18 16.98
C CYS A 602 22.74 -2.12 17.69
N LEU A 603 23.11 -2.68 18.85
CA LEU A 603 22.25 -3.58 19.61
C LEU A 603 21.01 -2.88 20.18
N CYS A 604 21.14 -1.64 20.65
CA CYS A 604 19.98 -0.85 21.08
C CYS A 604 19.02 -0.56 19.92
N LEU A 605 19.55 -0.21 18.75
CA LEU A 605 18.73 0.04 17.56
C LEU A 605 18.08 -1.24 17.03
N ALA A 606 18.71 -2.41 17.25
CA ALA A 606 18.21 -3.71 16.81
C ALA A 606 16.93 -4.15 17.53
N VAL A 607 16.57 -3.52 18.65
CA VAL A 607 15.29 -3.80 19.34
C VAL A 607 14.10 -3.31 18.51
N PHE A 608 14.22 -2.16 17.85
CA PHE A 608 13.07 -1.48 17.22
C PHE A 608 12.39 -2.27 16.09
N PRO A 609 13.12 -2.94 15.17
CA PRO A 609 12.49 -3.76 14.13
C PRO A 609 11.69 -4.96 14.66
N LEU A 610 11.98 -5.42 15.89
CA LEU A 610 11.26 -6.51 16.56
C LEU A 610 9.97 -6.04 17.25
N MET A 611 9.83 -4.74 17.49
CA MET A 611 8.69 -4.21 18.23
C MET A 611 7.43 -4.19 17.34
N PRO A 612 6.23 -4.52 17.87
CA PRO A 612 4.99 -4.68 17.08
C PRO A 612 4.39 -3.34 16.62
N VAL A 613 4.46 -2.98 15.34
CA VAL A 613 4.15 -1.59 14.91
C VAL A 613 2.68 -1.17 15.03
N VAL A 614 1.74 -2.10 14.87
CA VAL A 614 0.29 -1.85 14.84
C VAL A 614 -0.36 -2.43 16.10
N GLY A 615 -1.46 -1.84 16.56
CA GLY A 615 -2.29 -2.38 17.64
C GLY A 615 -1.71 -2.22 19.06
N ARG A 616 -0.84 -1.24 19.29
CA ARG A 616 -0.32 -0.93 20.63
C ARG A 616 -1.21 0.09 21.34
N GLU A 617 -1.39 -0.09 22.64
CA GLU A 617 -1.94 0.97 23.47
C GLU A 617 -0.94 2.15 23.59
N PRO A 618 -1.44 3.41 23.52
CA PRO A 618 -0.61 4.58 23.75
C PRO A 618 0.11 4.52 25.10
N ASN A 619 1.43 4.71 25.09
CA ASN A 619 2.26 4.74 26.29
C ASN A 619 3.10 6.02 26.33
N LEU A 620 2.48 7.08 26.83
CA LEU A 620 3.07 8.42 26.89
C LEU A 620 4.26 8.52 27.86
N ARG A 621 4.42 7.55 28.79
CA ARG A 621 5.61 7.47 29.65
C ARG A 621 6.86 7.22 28.82
N LEU A 622 6.77 6.39 27.78
CA LEU A 622 7.89 6.15 26.87
C LEU A 622 8.22 7.37 26.01
N VAL A 623 7.21 8.15 25.61
CA VAL A 623 7.40 9.44 24.94
C VAL A 623 8.14 10.42 25.86
N ALA A 624 7.74 10.50 27.14
CA ALA A 624 8.45 11.30 28.14
C ALA A 624 9.90 10.82 28.35
N CYS A 625 10.12 9.50 28.43
CA CYS A 625 11.47 8.92 28.50
C CYS A 625 12.34 9.32 27.30
N ALA A 626 11.78 9.38 26.09
CA ALA A 626 12.51 9.83 24.90
C ALA A 626 12.91 11.30 24.98
N GLY A 627 12.02 12.16 25.47
CA GLY A 627 12.33 13.57 25.75
C GLY A 627 13.44 13.72 26.77
N LEU A 628 13.36 13.00 27.89
CA LEU A 628 14.40 12.99 28.94
C LEU A 628 15.75 12.47 28.41
N LEU A 629 15.75 11.40 27.61
CA LEU A 629 16.95 10.87 26.97
C LEU A 629 17.59 11.91 26.05
N THR A 630 16.79 12.61 25.26
CA THR A 630 17.23 13.69 24.36
C THR A 630 17.88 14.85 25.13
N LEU A 631 17.30 15.24 26.27
CA LEU A 631 17.86 16.27 27.15
C LEU A 631 19.18 15.80 27.77
N PHE A 632 19.22 14.57 28.25
CA PHE A 632 20.41 13.97 28.87
C PHE A 632 21.58 13.86 27.88
N THR A 633 21.36 13.34 26.68
CA THR A 633 22.41 13.22 25.65
C THR A 633 22.93 14.58 25.22
N SER A 634 22.04 15.57 25.06
CA SER A 634 22.40 16.93 24.70
C SER A 634 23.22 17.62 25.78
N ALA A 635 22.84 17.46 27.06
CA ALA A 635 23.60 17.97 28.19
C ALA A 635 25.00 17.33 28.29
N CYS A 636 25.09 16.01 28.12
CA CYS A 636 26.36 15.28 28.12
C CYS A 636 27.30 15.76 27.00
N TYR A 637 26.76 15.96 25.79
CA TYR A 637 27.51 16.49 24.65
C TYR A 637 28.01 17.91 24.93
N LEU A 638 27.15 18.82 25.39
CA LEU A 638 27.54 20.21 25.69
C LEU A 638 28.59 20.28 26.80
N TRP A 639 28.47 19.43 27.82
CA TRP A 639 29.46 19.30 28.89
C TRP A 639 30.83 18.84 28.37
N SER A 640 30.84 17.79 27.54
CA SER A 640 32.06 17.25 26.92
C SER A 640 32.71 18.25 25.96
N SER A 641 31.90 18.93 25.15
CA SER A 641 32.34 19.91 24.14
C SER A 641 32.94 21.17 24.77
N ARG A 642 32.48 21.57 25.97
CA ARG A 642 32.99 22.74 26.72
C ARG A 642 34.52 22.72 26.90
N ARG A 643 35.13 21.53 26.97
CA ARG A 643 36.59 21.37 27.12
C ARG A 643 37.37 21.44 25.81
N ARG A 644 36.72 21.29 24.65
CA ARG A 644 37.38 21.16 23.33
C ARG A 644 37.14 22.36 22.41
N THR A 645 35.94 22.92 22.41
CA THR A 645 35.59 24.06 21.55
C THR A 645 34.76 25.09 22.34
N PRO A 646 35.27 26.31 22.59
CA PRO A 646 34.49 27.33 23.28
C PRO A 646 33.27 27.73 22.43
N LEU A 647 32.08 27.62 23.05
CA LEU A 647 30.80 28.04 22.47
C LEU A 647 30.67 29.56 22.54
N HIS A 648 30.22 30.19 21.44
CA HIS A 648 29.84 31.59 21.48
C HIS A 648 28.59 31.78 22.36
N THR A 649 28.47 32.94 23.03
CA THR A 649 27.38 33.21 23.98
C THR A 649 25.99 33.14 23.33
N SER A 650 25.88 33.49 22.04
CA SER A 650 24.65 33.34 21.25
C SER A 650 24.22 31.88 21.12
N ASP A 651 25.16 31.00 20.76
CA ASP A 651 24.89 29.60 20.45
C ASP A 651 24.49 28.84 21.73
N ARG A 652 25.11 29.20 22.87
CA ARG A 652 24.73 28.66 24.18
C ARG A 652 23.28 29.00 24.57
N ARG A 653 22.84 30.24 24.33
CA ARG A 653 21.44 30.65 24.59
C ARG A 653 20.47 29.89 23.69
N GLN A 654 20.83 29.68 22.43
CA GLN A 654 20.01 28.93 21.49
C GLN A 654 19.84 27.47 21.93
N PHE A 655 20.92 26.76 22.27
CA PHE A 655 20.82 25.37 22.73
C PHE A 655 19.98 25.24 24.00
N PHE A 656 20.14 26.17 24.96
CA PHE A 656 19.31 26.18 26.16
C PHE A 656 17.82 26.39 25.85
N SER A 657 17.50 27.31 24.93
CA SER A 657 16.13 27.52 24.47
C SER A 657 15.56 26.28 23.76
N GLN A 658 16.33 25.63 22.88
CA GLN A 658 15.91 24.39 22.22
C GLN A 658 15.69 23.25 23.23
N MET A 659 16.53 23.13 24.26
CA MET A 659 16.35 22.13 25.32
C MET A 659 15.09 22.41 26.17
N ILE A 660 14.79 23.67 26.52
CA ILE A 660 13.51 24.01 27.16
C ILE A 660 12.34 23.64 26.26
N HIS A 661 12.46 23.88 24.95
CA HIS A 661 11.41 23.56 24.00
C HIS A 661 11.17 22.04 23.89
N VAL A 662 12.23 21.21 23.91
CA VAL A 662 12.10 19.74 24.04
C VAL A 662 11.36 19.37 25.33
N ALA A 663 11.65 20.04 26.45
CA ALA A 663 10.94 19.82 27.71
C ALA A 663 9.45 20.20 27.62
N VAL A 664 9.07 21.22 26.86
CA VAL A 664 7.65 21.52 26.59
C VAL A 664 7.02 20.40 25.75
N CYS A 665 7.69 19.99 24.67
CA CYS A 665 7.17 19.02 23.71
C CYS A 665 7.03 17.60 24.29
N LEU A 666 7.75 17.25 25.35
CA LEU A 666 7.54 15.95 26.03
C LEU A 666 6.29 15.95 26.95
N TYR A 667 5.83 17.12 27.42
CA TYR A 667 4.62 17.22 28.27
C TYR A 667 3.33 17.39 27.47
N VAL A 668 3.36 18.11 26.34
CA VAL A 668 2.16 18.41 25.52
C VAL A 668 1.35 17.17 25.13
N PRO A 669 1.94 16.05 24.66
CA PRO A 669 1.17 14.85 24.33
C PRO A 669 0.38 14.29 25.52
N SER A 670 0.97 14.33 26.73
CA SER A 670 0.30 13.88 27.96
C SER A 670 -0.89 14.76 28.32
N LEU A 671 -0.76 16.07 28.15
CA LEU A 671 -1.85 17.03 28.39
C LEU A 671 -2.98 16.85 27.37
N THR A 672 -2.65 16.70 26.08
CA THR A 672 -3.64 16.48 25.02
C THR A 672 -4.41 15.19 25.25
N HIS A 673 -3.71 14.09 25.55
CA HIS A 673 -4.36 12.81 25.81
C HIS A 673 -5.29 12.86 27.02
N SER A 674 -4.87 13.50 28.12
CA SER A 674 -5.71 13.68 29.30
C SER A 674 -6.98 14.49 29.01
N SER A 675 -6.90 15.54 28.19
CA SER A 675 -8.05 16.37 27.84
C SER A 675 -9.07 15.63 26.97
N LEU A 676 -8.58 14.83 26.01
CA LEU A 676 -9.42 13.99 25.15
C LEU A 676 -10.09 12.86 25.93
N GLN A 677 -9.37 12.20 26.85
CA GLN A 677 -9.96 11.21 27.76
C GLN A 677 -11.09 11.79 28.63
N GLN A 678 -10.97 13.06 29.01
CA GLN A 678 -11.99 13.79 29.77
C GLN A 678 -13.11 14.37 28.89
N LYS A 679 -13.12 14.09 27.58
CA LYS A 679 -14.09 14.62 26.60
C LYS A 679 -14.15 16.16 26.53
N GLN A 680 -13.04 16.84 26.85
CA GLN A 680 -12.93 18.31 26.83
C GLN A 680 -12.51 18.87 25.46
N GLY A 681 -12.23 18.00 24.49
CA GLY A 681 -11.74 18.37 23.16
C GLY A 681 -10.23 18.67 23.13
N LEU A 682 -9.74 19.17 22.00
CA LEU A 682 -8.32 19.50 21.80
C LEU A 682 -8.00 20.91 22.38
N PRO A 683 -7.11 21.03 23.38
CA PRO A 683 -6.77 22.35 23.94
C PRO A 683 -6.08 23.27 22.91
N LEU A 684 -6.61 24.49 22.73
CA LEU A 684 -6.08 25.47 21.77
C LEU A 684 -4.60 25.79 21.99
N LEU A 685 -4.15 25.89 23.25
CA LEU A 685 -2.75 26.16 23.57
C LEU A 685 -1.82 25.03 23.09
N ASN A 686 -2.23 23.77 23.27
CA ASN A 686 -1.46 22.60 22.80
C ASN A 686 -1.40 22.58 21.28
N GLN A 687 -2.50 22.94 20.61
CA GLN A 687 -2.56 23.05 19.16
C GLN A 687 -1.63 24.15 18.64
N ILE A 688 -1.64 25.35 19.25
CA ILE A 688 -0.72 26.45 18.89
C ILE A 688 0.74 26.01 19.08
N ILE A 689 1.08 25.38 20.21
CA ILE A 689 2.43 24.88 20.45
C ILE A 689 2.84 23.89 19.37
N SER A 690 1.94 22.98 18.99
CA SER A 690 2.25 21.91 18.03
C SER A 690 2.51 22.44 16.63
N TRP A 691 1.63 23.28 16.10
CA TRP A 691 1.83 23.93 14.80
C TRP A 691 3.05 24.84 14.78
N SER A 692 3.29 25.61 15.85
CA SER A 692 4.48 26.45 15.96
C SER A 692 5.77 25.62 16.00
N THR A 693 5.76 24.49 16.70
CA THR A 693 6.90 23.56 16.78
C THR A 693 7.20 22.96 15.42
N LEU A 694 6.19 22.50 14.69
CA LEU A 694 6.34 21.96 13.33
C LEU A 694 6.98 22.99 12.39
N ALA A 695 6.44 24.22 12.34
CA ALA A 695 6.99 25.28 11.50
C ALA A 695 8.43 25.64 11.90
N SER A 696 8.70 25.78 13.20
CA SER A 696 10.02 26.18 13.70
C SER A 696 11.12 25.11 13.51
N SER A 697 10.75 23.84 13.34
CA SER A 697 11.68 22.71 13.25
C SER A 697 12.72 22.83 12.12
N ILE A 698 12.37 23.51 11.02
CA ILE A 698 13.24 23.75 9.87
C ILE A 698 14.06 25.04 10.06
N PHE A 699 13.46 26.10 10.61
CA PHE A 699 14.08 27.42 10.69
C PHE A 699 15.04 27.58 11.87
N VAL A 700 14.72 27.00 13.03
CA VAL A 700 15.54 27.15 14.25
C VAL A 700 16.95 26.60 14.05
N PRO A 701 17.16 25.43 13.42
CA PRO A 701 18.51 24.97 13.10
C PRO A 701 19.29 26.02 12.32
N LEU A 702 18.71 26.65 11.28
CA LEU A 702 19.39 27.63 10.42
C LEU A 702 19.96 28.85 11.16
N LEU A 703 19.53 29.12 12.39
CA LEU A 703 20.07 30.18 13.25
C LEU A 703 21.39 29.78 13.95
N SER A 704 21.66 28.48 14.07
CA SER A 704 22.84 27.94 14.76
C SER A 704 24.15 28.18 14.01
N SER A 705 25.27 27.91 14.67
CA SER A 705 26.57 27.80 13.98
C SER A 705 26.55 26.66 12.94
N THR A 706 27.26 26.84 11.84
CA THR A 706 27.50 25.83 10.78
C THR A 706 28.67 24.89 11.10
N ARG A 707 29.29 25.01 12.28
CA ARG A 707 30.24 24.03 12.79
C ARG A 707 29.57 22.67 12.94
N LEU A 708 30.25 21.63 12.46
CA LEU A 708 29.71 20.28 12.26
C LEU A 708 28.83 19.79 13.42
N PHE A 709 29.39 19.57 14.60
CA PHE A 709 28.62 18.99 15.71
C PHE A 709 27.63 19.98 16.37
N HIS A 710 27.85 21.30 16.26
CA HIS A 710 26.89 22.30 16.75
C HIS A 710 25.63 22.30 15.87
N ARG A 711 25.83 22.26 14.55
CA ARG A 711 24.78 22.18 13.55
C ARG A 711 23.95 20.91 13.72
N LEU A 712 24.61 19.75 13.82
CA LEU A 712 23.94 18.46 13.98
C LEU A 712 23.12 18.42 15.29
N LEU A 713 23.65 18.96 16.40
CA LEU A 713 22.90 19.03 17.66
C LEU A 713 21.65 19.91 17.54
N SER A 714 21.76 21.07 16.87
CA SER A 714 20.62 21.98 16.69
C SER A 714 19.52 21.35 15.82
N ILE A 715 19.90 20.65 14.74
CA ILE A 715 18.98 19.88 13.90
C ILE A 715 18.30 18.78 14.74
N PHE A 716 19.08 17.98 15.48
CA PHE A 716 18.57 16.91 16.32
C PHE A 716 17.54 17.39 17.35
N LEU A 717 17.84 18.46 18.10
CA LEU A 717 16.93 19.02 19.10
C LEU A 717 15.61 19.51 18.47
N SER A 718 15.69 20.24 17.36
CA SER A 718 14.51 20.78 16.67
C SER A 718 13.63 19.68 16.06
N LEU A 719 14.21 18.68 15.40
CA LEU A 719 13.43 17.59 14.80
C LEU A 719 12.85 16.65 15.86
N THR A 720 13.58 16.39 16.95
CA THR A 720 13.07 15.56 18.05
C THR A 720 11.90 16.22 18.76
N SER A 721 11.92 17.54 18.96
CA SER A 721 10.76 18.29 19.48
C SER A 721 9.49 17.99 18.68
N THR A 722 9.57 18.08 17.34
CA THR A 722 8.43 17.77 16.47
C THR A 722 8.05 16.29 16.51
N TYR A 723 9.03 15.39 16.52
CA TYR A 723 8.79 13.95 16.55
C TYR A 723 8.05 13.51 17.82
N LEU A 724 8.36 14.10 18.98
CA LEU A 724 7.66 13.82 20.25
C LEU A 724 6.18 14.16 20.18
N LEU A 725 5.81 15.25 19.51
CA LEU A 725 4.41 15.67 19.33
C LEU A 725 3.63 14.76 18.36
N LEU A 726 4.35 13.99 17.53
CA LEU A 726 3.82 13.04 16.57
C LEU A 726 3.90 11.58 17.06
N SER A 727 4.18 11.35 18.36
CA SER A 727 4.41 10.01 18.93
C SER A 727 3.42 9.67 20.04
N THR A 728 3.05 8.40 20.13
CA THR A 728 2.12 7.85 21.12
C THR A 728 2.77 6.78 22.01
N GLY A 729 3.95 6.26 21.67
CA GLY A 729 4.60 5.20 22.43
C GLY A 729 6.12 5.08 22.24
N SER A 730 6.59 3.83 22.16
CA SER A 730 8.02 3.47 22.17
C SER A 730 8.82 3.99 20.96
N GLU A 731 8.15 4.29 19.85
CA GLU A 731 8.76 4.83 18.63
C GLU A 731 9.40 6.21 18.86
N ALA A 732 8.98 6.95 19.89
CA ALA A 732 9.62 8.19 20.33
C ALA A 732 11.10 8.00 20.70
N LEU A 733 11.49 6.81 21.17
CA LEU A 733 12.87 6.49 21.55
C LEU A 733 13.78 6.26 20.35
N PHE A 734 13.23 6.07 19.15
CA PHE A 734 14.02 5.73 17.97
C PHE A 734 14.95 6.86 17.50
N PRO A 735 14.49 8.11 17.27
CA PRO A 735 15.38 9.21 16.86
C PRO A 735 16.58 9.49 17.79
N PRO A 736 16.46 9.51 19.13
CA PRO A 736 17.62 9.71 20.00
C PRO A 736 18.63 8.54 19.95
N VAL A 737 18.16 7.28 19.87
CA VAL A 737 19.05 6.11 19.74
C VAL A 737 19.74 6.09 18.37
N LEU A 738 19.01 6.38 17.30
CA LEU A 738 19.56 6.53 15.95
C LEU A 738 20.63 7.63 15.90
N SER A 739 20.34 8.80 16.48
CA SER A 739 21.27 9.94 16.51
C SER A 739 22.56 9.62 17.27
N TRP A 740 22.47 8.85 18.36
CA TRP A 740 23.65 8.34 19.06
C TRP A 740 24.50 7.44 18.17
N LEU A 741 23.89 6.46 17.50
CA LEU A 741 24.62 5.57 16.57
C LEU A 741 25.25 6.35 15.41
N MET A 742 24.52 7.32 14.83
CA MET A 742 25.02 8.19 13.76
C MET A 742 26.22 9.02 14.20
N PHE A 743 26.18 9.58 15.42
CA PHE A 743 27.33 10.28 16.01
C PHE A 743 28.55 9.36 16.15
N VAL A 744 28.35 8.11 16.59
CA VAL A 744 29.42 7.12 16.69
C VAL A 744 29.94 6.74 15.31
N TRP A 745 29.08 6.63 14.30
CA TRP A 745 29.46 6.32 12.92
C TRP A 745 30.45 7.34 12.37
N ILE A 746 30.18 8.64 12.50
CA ILE A 746 31.09 9.72 12.07
C ILE A 746 32.47 9.55 12.74
N ASN A 747 32.49 9.29 14.04
CA ASN A 747 33.72 9.20 14.81
C ASN A 747 34.53 7.93 14.53
N ILE A 748 33.88 6.79 14.24
CA ILE A 748 34.58 5.53 13.96
C ILE A 748 35.12 5.50 12.52
N GLU A 749 34.44 6.15 11.56
CA GLU A 749 34.95 6.33 10.19
C GLU A 749 36.25 7.11 10.14
N GLN A 750 36.40 8.13 10.99
CA GLN A 750 37.66 8.86 11.12
C GLN A 750 38.79 7.98 11.66
N GLU A 751 38.53 7.14 12.67
CA GLU A 751 39.52 6.18 13.17
C GLU A 751 39.88 5.13 12.11
N ALA A 752 38.91 4.71 11.29
CA ALA A 752 39.15 3.79 10.18
C ALA A 752 40.07 4.37 9.10
N LEU A 753 39.91 5.66 8.77
CA LEU A 753 40.80 6.36 7.85
C LEU A 753 42.24 6.44 8.39
N LEU A 754 42.39 6.78 9.68
CA LEU A 754 43.69 6.84 10.35
C LEU A 754 44.38 5.47 10.38
N ALA A 755 43.61 4.40 10.64
CA ALA A 755 44.10 3.03 10.67
C ALA A 755 44.66 2.56 9.31
N GLN A 756 44.24 3.16 8.20
CA GLN A 756 44.67 2.87 6.84
C GLN A 756 45.86 3.74 6.35
N GLY A 757 46.44 4.56 7.22
CA GLY A 757 47.63 5.36 6.89
C GLY A 757 47.34 6.65 6.11
N ASP A 758 46.08 7.11 6.03
CA ASP A 758 45.76 8.42 5.46
C ASP A 758 46.07 9.51 6.51
N SER A 759 47.21 10.18 6.34
CA SER A 759 47.74 11.20 7.27
C SER A 759 46.98 12.53 7.26
N ARG A 760 45.89 12.64 6.48
CA ARG A 760 45.01 13.81 6.39
C ARG A 760 44.01 13.89 7.55
N ARG A 761 44.50 13.88 8.79
CA ARG A 761 43.66 14.08 9.98
C ARG A 761 43.14 15.52 10.02
N GLN A 762 41.86 15.71 9.77
CA GLN A 762 41.18 16.97 10.07
C GLN A 762 40.44 16.82 11.40
N GLU A 763 40.64 17.75 12.33
CA GLU A 763 39.92 17.69 13.60
C GLU A 763 38.43 17.96 13.33
N LEU A 764 37.55 16.98 13.56
CA LEU A 764 36.11 17.08 13.25
C LEU A 764 35.45 18.34 13.85
N SER A 765 35.95 18.81 15.00
CA SER A 765 35.51 20.02 15.72
C SER A 765 35.78 21.32 14.95
N THR A 766 36.72 21.30 13.99
CA THR A 766 37.13 22.45 13.18
C THR A 766 36.43 22.52 11.82
N ILE A 767 35.67 21.48 11.44
CA ILE A 767 34.97 21.41 10.16
C ILE A 767 33.72 22.30 10.21
N ASP A 768 33.58 23.14 9.20
CA ASP A 768 32.42 24.01 8.97
C ASP A 768 31.72 23.60 7.67
N PHE A 769 30.42 23.30 7.74
CA PHE A 769 29.63 22.92 6.56
C PHE A 769 29.53 24.04 5.52
N SER A 770 29.67 25.30 5.93
CA SER A 770 29.61 26.46 5.02
C SER A 770 30.91 26.71 4.25
N ALA A 771 32.01 26.06 4.66
CA ALA A 771 33.29 26.20 3.99
C ALA A 771 33.25 25.45 2.64
N ASN A 772 33.50 26.17 1.54
CA ASN A 772 33.61 25.54 0.23
C ASN A 772 34.74 24.50 0.24
N ILE A 773 34.40 23.24 -0.02
CA ILE A 773 35.39 22.18 -0.22
C ILE A 773 36.16 22.51 -1.49
N ASP A 774 37.46 22.74 -1.34
CA ASP A 774 38.36 22.95 -2.47
C ASP A 774 38.33 21.71 -3.38
N ILE A 775 37.99 21.90 -4.66
CA ILE A 775 37.87 20.83 -5.65
C ILE A 775 39.18 20.04 -5.76
N THR A 776 40.32 20.68 -5.49
CA THR A 776 41.65 20.05 -5.49
C THR A 776 41.88 19.07 -4.34
N LYS A 777 41.06 19.13 -3.27
CA LYS A 777 41.15 18.25 -2.10
C LYS A 777 40.26 17.00 -2.20
N ILE A 778 39.41 16.90 -3.22
CA ILE A 778 38.52 15.74 -3.39
C ILE A 778 39.35 14.49 -3.73
N ARG A 779 39.20 13.43 -2.94
CA ARG A 779 39.88 12.15 -3.20
C ARG A 779 39.08 11.23 -4.12
N GLN A 780 39.79 10.29 -4.75
CA GLN A 780 39.23 9.21 -5.57
C GLN A 780 38.51 8.14 -4.70
N LEU A 781 37.62 7.37 -5.33
CA LEU A 781 36.88 6.27 -4.68
C LEU A 781 37.81 5.10 -4.30
N LYS A 782 37.54 4.50 -3.14
CA LYS A 782 38.15 3.28 -2.60
C LYS A 782 37.06 2.24 -2.33
N LEU A 783 37.43 0.96 -2.18
CA LEU A 783 36.47 -0.12 -1.87
C LEU A 783 35.64 0.14 -0.60
N ASP A 784 36.22 0.81 0.39
CA ASP A 784 35.51 1.21 1.62
C ASP A 784 34.37 2.20 1.39
N ASP A 785 34.37 2.92 0.27
CA ASP A 785 33.28 3.84 -0.07
C ASP A 785 32.02 3.08 -0.47
N ILE A 786 32.17 1.85 -0.99
CA ILE A 786 31.04 0.93 -1.21
C ILE A 786 30.40 0.54 0.13
N ARG A 787 31.21 0.23 1.15
CA ARG A 787 30.73 -0.06 2.51
C ARG A 787 29.98 1.15 3.10
N ARG A 788 30.53 2.37 2.95
CA ARG A 788 29.89 3.61 3.44
C ARG A 788 28.53 3.84 2.78
N SER A 789 28.44 3.66 1.46
CA SER A 789 27.17 3.75 0.74
C SER A 789 26.18 2.66 1.15
N TYR A 790 26.65 1.43 1.37
CA TYR A 790 25.80 0.35 1.89
C TYR A 790 25.27 0.65 3.30
N PHE A 791 26.13 1.12 4.23
CA PHE A 791 25.71 1.52 5.58
C PHE A 791 24.65 2.62 5.52
N PHE A 792 24.82 3.59 4.61
CA PHE A 792 23.85 4.64 4.39
C PHE A 792 22.48 4.09 3.94
N VAL A 793 22.44 3.25 2.90
CA VAL A 793 21.18 2.61 2.44
C VAL A 793 20.56 1.78 3.57
N PHE A 794 21.36 0.99 4.27
CA PHE A 794 20.92 0.19 5.40
C PHE A 794 20.30 1.03 6.52
N PHE A 795 20.92 2.16 6.88
CA PHE A 795 20.38 3.05 7.91
C PHE A 795 19.15 3.83 7.44
N ILE A 796 19.01 4.15 6.15
CA ILE A 796 17.76 4.73 5.64
C ILE A 796 16.62 3.70 5.73
N ILE A 797 16.87 2.45 5.35
CA ILE A 797 15.86 1.39 5.46
C ILE A 797 15.53 1.11 6.94
N THR A 798 16.54 1.09 7.81
CA THR A 798 16.34 0.98 9.26
C THR A 798 15.55 2.17 9.80
N ALA A 799 15.81 3.38 9.31
CA ALA A 799 15.07 4.58 9.68
C ALA A 799 13.61 4.52 9.26
N PHE A 800 13.31 3.92 8.10
CA PHE A 800 11.96 3.71 7.61
C PHE A 800 11.18 2.69 8.46
N PHE A 801 11.75 1.51 8.68
CA PHE A 801 11.07 0.45 9.42
C PHE A 801 11.08 0.66 10.94
N GLY A 802 12.09 1.35 11.47
CA GLY A 802 12.29 1.57 12.90
C GLY A 802 11.34 2.57 13.55
N THR A 803 10.73 3.47 12.77
CA THR A 803 9.71 4.42 13.26
C THR A 803 8.28 3.87 13.27
N GLY A 804 8.11 2.60 12.92
CA GLY A 804 6.82 1.95 12.94
C GLY A 804 6.04 2.08 11.62
N ASN A 805 6.59 1.47 10.56
CA ASN A 805 6.14 1.46 9.17
C ASN A 805 4.66 1.81 8.85
N ILE A 806 4.48 2.62 7.78
CA ILE A 806 3.24 2.79 7.00
C ILE A 806 3.27 1.71 5.90
N ALA A 807 2.92 0.46 6.22
CA ALA A 807 2.80 -0.58 5.19
C ALA A 807 1.55 -0.32 4.30
N SER A 808 0.56 0.37 4.87
CA SER A 808 -0.61 0.94 4.21
C SER A 808 -0.96 2.26 4.93
N ILE A 809 -1.55 3.23 4.22
CA ILE A 809 -2.08 4.47 4.83
C ILE A 809 -3.02 4.14 6.01
N ASN A 810 -3.68 2.98 5.96
CA ASN A 810 -4.65 2.53 6.96
C ASN A 810 -4.00 1.92 8.22
N SER A 811 -2.70 1.59 8.20
CA SER A 811 -1.97 1.11 9.39
C SER A 811 -1.65 2.22 10.41
N PHE A 812 -2.12 3.43 10.13
CA PHE A 812 -1.87 4.64 10.89
C PHE A 812 -2.77 4.75 12.12
N ASP A 813 -2.21 5.17 13.25
CA ASP A 813 -2.96 5.55 14.45
C ASP A 813 -3.27 7.06 14.45
N PRO A 814 -4.55 7.47 14.24
CA PRO A 814 -4.96 8.87 14.30
C PRO A 814 -4.56 9.57 15.60
N ALA A 815 -4.40 8.85 16.72
CA ALA A 815 -4.01 9.45 17.98
C ALA A 815 -2.64 10.13 17.95
N SER A 816 -1.77 9.74 17.01
CA SER A 816 -0.43 10.32 16.89
C SER A 816 -0.39 11.71 16.26
N ILE A 817 -1.50 12.21 15.70
CA ILE A 817 -1.65 13.60 15.25
C ILE A 817 -2.59 14.44 16.12
N TYR A 818 -3.17 13.87 17.18
CA TYR A 818 -4.14 14.60 18.00
C TYR A 818 -3.59 15.86 18.66
N CYS A 819 -2.26 16.01 18.77
CA CYS A 819 -1.67 17.28 19.19
C CYS A 819 -1.93 18.44 18.19
N PHE A 820 -2.30 18.15 16.94
CA PHE A 820 -2.50 19.11 15.85
C PHE A 820 -3.97 19.29 15.47
N LEU A 821 -4.69 18.20 15.25
CA LEU A 821 -6.10 18.20 14.88
C LEU A 821 -6.77 16.87 15.27
N THR A 822 -8.07 16.94 15.56
CA THR A 822 -8.93 15.78 15.84
C THR A 822 -9.99 15.55 14.77
N VAL A 823 -10.27 16.56 13.94
CA VAL A 823 -11.20 16.47 12.80
C VAL A 823 -10.49 15.79 11.63
N PHE A 824 -11.14 14.81 10.99
CA PHE A 824 -10.56 14.08 9.86
C PHE A 824 -10.24 15.03 8.70
N ASN A 825 -8.96 15.06 8.30
CA ASN A 825 -8.50 15.79 7.12
C ASN A 825 -7.36 14.99 6.46
N PRO A 826 -7.67 14.11 5.50
CA PRO A 826 -6.73 13.08 5.04
C PRO A 826 -5.43 13.68 4.49
N PHE A 827 -5.49 14.84 3.84
CA PHE A 827 -4.30 15.50 3.28
C PHE A 827 -3.38 16.09 4.37
N ILE A 828 -3.95 16.78 5.36
CA ILE A 828 -3.15 17.36 6.46
C ILE A 828 -2.60 16.24 7.35
N MET A 829 -3.44 15.27 7.70
CA MET A 829 -3.07 14.12 8.51
C MET A 829 -1.95 13.30 7.84
N GLY A 830 -2.11 12.99 6.56
CA GLY A 830 -1.09 12.31 5.76
C GLY A 830 0.21 13.11 5.67
N GLY A 831 0.13 14.43 5.48
CA GLY A 831 1.30 15.32 5.46
C GLY A 831 2.11 15.33 6.76
N LEU A 832 1.42 15.38 7.92
CA LEU A 832 2.07 15.29 9.24
C LEU A 832 2.77 13.94 9.43
N MET A 833 2.18 12.87 8.91
CA MET A 833 2.78 11.53 9.00
C MET A 833 3.96 11.33 8.08
N MET A 834 3.89 11.84 6.85
CA MET A 834 5.06 11.92 5.99
C MET A 834 6.18 12.67 6.70
N TRP A 835 5.89 13.80 7.37
CA TRP A 835 6.90 14.54 8.13
C TRP A 835 7.54 13.70 9.26
N LYS A 836 6.73 12.93 10.01
CA LYS A 836 7.23 12.00 11.04
C LYS A 836 8.25 11.00 10.47
N VAL A 837 7.95 10.40 9.32
CA VAL A 837 8.84 9.43 8.65
C VAL A 837 10.11 10.09 8.10
N ILE A 838 10.01 11.34 7.65
CA ILE A 838 11.15 12.08 7.06
C ILE A 838 12.20 12.48 8.12
N ILE A 839 11.81 12.72 9.37
CA ILE A 839 12.73 13.18 10.44
C ILE A 839 13.96 12.25 10.61
N PRO A 840 13.80 10.93 10.81
CA PRO A 840 14.93 9.99 10.83
C PRO A 840 15.79 10.01 9.57
N PHE A 841 15.20 10.20 8.39
CA PHE A 841 15.93 10.23 7.13
C PHE A 841 16.82 11.48 7.07
N ILE A 842 16.34 12.63 7.55
CA ILE A 842 17.15 13.85 7.67
C ILE A 842 18.36 13.60 8.57
N ILE A 843 18.18 12.90 9.70
CA ILE A 843 19.27 12.56 10.64
C ILE A 843 20.35 11.70 9.95
N VAL A 844 19.95 10.64 9.25
CA VAL A 844 20.88 9.76 8.51
C VAL A 844 21.56 10.51 7.36
N MET A 845 20.82 11.34 6.61
CA MET A 845 21.35 12.15 5.51
C MET A 845 22.37 13.19 5.98
N CYS A 846 22.10 13.92 7.07
CA CYS A 846 23.05 14.87 7.64
C CYS A 846 24.34 14.16 8.08
N THR A 847 24.22 12.94 8.60
CA THR A 847 25.35 12.09 8.98
C THR A 847 26.16 11.65 7.77
N PHE A 848 25.49 11.24 6.70
CA PHE A 848 26.16 10.84 5.46
C PHE A 848 26.87 12.02 4.77
N GLU A 849 26.25 13.20 4.72
CA GLU A 849 26.88 14.44 4.27
C GLU A 849 28.10 14.77 5.11
N THR A 850 28.02 14.58 6.43
CA THR A 850 29.15 14.75 7.35
C THR A 850 30.31 13.82 7.01
N ILE A 851 30.04 12.53 6.80
CA ILE A 851 31.05 11.53 6.43
C ILE A 851 31.67 11.90 5.08
N GLN A 852 30.87 12.35 4.12
CA GLN A 852 31.36 12.80 2.83
C GLN A 852 32.34 13.98 2.96
N VAL A 853 31.96 15.03 3.71
CA VAL A 853 32.81 16.20 3.97
C VAL A 853 34.08 15.78 4.70
N ALA A 854 33.95 14.97 5.76
CA ALA A 854 35.06 14.55 6.61
C ALA A 854 36.02 13.55 5.95
N THR A 855 35.58 12.85 4.90
CA THR A 855 36.41 11.94 4.09
C THR A 855 36.85 12.53 2.74
N GLN A 856 36.50 13.80 2.48
CA GLN A 856 36.82 14.55 1.25
C GLN A 856 36.33 13.85 -0.04
N LEU A 857 35.14 13.26 0.01
CA LEU A 857 34.52 12.56 -1.12
C LEU A 857 33.61 13.48 -1.95
N SER A 858 33.46 13.13 -3.23
CA SER A 858 32.46 13.77 -4.07
C SER A 858 31.06 13.23 -3.74
N SER A 859 30.09 14.11 -3.44
CA SER A 859 28.68 13.73 -3.20
C SER A 859 28.13 12.91 -4.35
N ARG A 860 28.50 13.31 -5.57
CA ARG A 860 28.09 12.65 -6.81
C ARG A 860 28.52 11.19 -6.83
N SER A 861 29.78 10.92 -6.50
CA SER A 861 30.35 9.57 -6.57
C SER A 861 29.67 8.59 -5.61
N LEU A 862 29.37 9.03 -4.39
CA LEU A 862 28.67 8.21 -3.39
C LEU A 862 27.21 8.00 -3.75
N PHE A 863 26.53 9.05 -4.24
CA PHE A 863 25.14 8.96 -4.66
C PHE A 863 24.96 8.01 -5.84
N LEU A 864 25.90 7.95 -6.79
CA LEU A 864 25.86 6.97 -7.88
C LEU A 864 26.00 5.52 -7.38
N ILE A 865 26.77 5.27 -6.32
CA ILE A 865 26.85 3.92 -5.71
C ILE A 865 25.53 3.57 -5.01
N VAL A 866 24.93 4.53 -4.29
CA VAL A 866 23.60 4.37 -3.68
C VAL A 866 22.55 4.05 -4.75
N LEU A 867 22.58 4.77 -5.87
CA LEU A 867 21.71 4.54 -7.02
C LEU A 867 21.83 3.10 -7.53
N VAL A 868 23.05 2.59 -7.71
CA VAL A 868 23.27 1.19 -8.14
C VAL A 868 22.69 0.18 -7.15
N ILE A 869 22.89 0.39 -5.84
CA ILE A 869 22.33 -0.50 -4.80
C ILE A 869 20.79 -0.49 -4.86
N SER A 870 20.18 0.70 -4.96
CA SER A 870 18.73 0.86 -5.07
C SER A 870 18.18 0.26 -6.36
N ASP A 871 18.86 0.41 -7.50
CA ASP A 871 18.41 -0.15 -8.79
C ASP A 871 18.38 -1.68 -8.76
N VAL A 872 19.38 -2.32 -8.14
CA VAL A 872 19.43 -3.78 -7.98
C VAL A 872 18.29 -4.25 -7.06
N MET A 873 18.03 -3.54 -5.96
CA MET A 873 16.88 -3.82 -5.09
C MET A 873 15.55 -3.64 -5.84
N ALA A 874 15.41 -2.55 -6.62
CA ALA A 874 14.21 -2.30 -7.40
C ALA A 874 13.96 -3.41 -8.43
N LEU A 875 15.01 -3.89 -9.10
CA LEU A 875 14.92 -5.02 -10.02
C LEU A 875 14.49 -6.31 -9.31
N HIS A 876 14.95 -6.57 -8.08
CA HIS A 876 14.43 -7.68 -7.27
C HIS A 876 12.94 -7.53 -7.01
N PHE A 877 12.51 -6.36 -6.53
CA PHE A 877 11.09 -6.11 -6.25
C PHE A 877 10.23 -6.13 -7.51
N PHE A 878 10.76 -5.77 -8.68
CA PHE A 878 10.07 -5.89 -9.97
C PHE A 878 9.67 -7.34 -10.28
N PHE A 879 10.51 -8.32 -9.93
CA PHE A 879 10.18 -9.75 -10.08
C PHE A 879 9.32 -10.30 -8.93
N LEU A 880 9.29 -9.62 -7.79
CA LEU A 880 8.51 -10.00 -6.61
C LEU A 880 7.14 -9.31 -6.55
N VAL A 881 6.79 -8.49 -7.54
CA VAL A 881 5.42 -7.94 -7.67
C VAL A 881 4.46 -9.11 -7.86
N GLN A 882 3.45 -9.15 -7.00
CA GLN A 882 2.37 -10.13 -7.05
C GLN A 882 1.12 -9.48 -7.63
N ASP A 883 0.47 -10.19 -8.54
CA ASP A 883 -0.81 -9.83 -9.17
C ASP A 883 -1.92 -10.85 -8.85
N TYR A 884 -1.62 -11.81 -7.97
CA TYR A 884 -2.51 -12.86 -7.50
C TYR A 884 -2.37 -13.01 -5.99
N GLY A 885 -3.27 -13.79 -5.38
CA GLY A 885 -3.32 -13.97 -3.93
C GLY A 885 -4.27 -12.98 -3.27
N SER A 886 -4.09 -12.73 -1.98
CA SER A 886 -4.84 -11.66 -1.34
C SER A 886 -4.35 -10.33 -1.91
N TRP A 887 -5.24 -9.37 -2.05
CA TRP A 887 -4.83 -8.02 -2.44
C TRP A 887 -3.84 -7.37 -1.43
N LEU A 888 -3.64 -7.94 -0.23
CA LEU A 888 -2.71 -7.45 0.78
C LEU A 888 -1.33 -7.86 0.30
N ASP A 889 -1.19 -9.08 -0.22
CA ASP A 889 0.02 -9.55 -0.86
C ASP A 889 0.32 -8.71 -2.10
N ILE A 890 -0.68 -8.46 -2.96
CA ILE A 890 -0.58 -7.59 -4.13
C ILE A 890 -0.15 -6.16 -3.73
N GLY A 891 -0.92 -5.49 -2.87
CA GLY A 891 -0.68 -4.11 -2.43
C GLY A 891 0.63 -3.95 -1.66
N THR A 892 1.02 -4.93 -0.87
CA THR A 892 2.31 -4.96 -0.17
C THR A 892 3.46 -5.10 -1.17
N SER A 893 3.33 -5.98 -2.17
CA SER A 893 4.35 -6.16 -3.22
C SER A 893 4.56 -4.87 -4.05
N ILE A 894 3.46 -4.17 -4.39
CA ILE A 894 3.50 -2.87 -5.06
C ILE A 894 4.17 -1.84 -4.15
N SER A 895 3.75 -1.76 -2.89
CA SER A 895 4.31 -0.83 -1.91
C SER A 895 5.81 -1.03 -1.76
N HIS A 896 6.30 -2.27 -1.69
CA HIS A 896 7.74 -2.57 -1.62
C HIS A 896 8.50 -2.00 -2.83
N TYR A 897 8.00 -2.24 -4.04
CA TYR A 897 8.60 -1.71 -5.27
C TYR A 897 8.56 -0.17 -5.31
N VAL A 898 7.40 0.41 -5.00
CA VAL A 898 7.18 1.87 -4.97
C VAL A 898 8.09 2.55 -3.95
N ILE A 899 8.25 1.98 -2.75
CA ILE A 899 9.13 2.54 -1.70
C ILE A 899 10.56 2.59 -2.19
N VAL A 900 11.10 1.49 -2.74
CA VAL A 900 12.50 1.45 -3.21
C VAL A 900 12.72 2.38 -4.41
N MET A 901 11.80 2.38 -5.39
CA MET A 901 11.87 3.28 -6.55
C MET A 901 11.81 4.76 -6.16
N SER A 902 10.89 5.09 -5.25
CA SER A 902 10.70 6.46 -4.76
C SER A 902 11.84 6.90 -3.84
N MET A 903 12.44 5.98 -3.08
CA MET A 903 13.53 6.27 -2.15
C MET A 903 14.71 6.91 -2.88
N THR A 904 15.07 6.47 -4.07
CA THR A 904 16.16 7.06 -4.85
C THR A 904 15.90 8.54 -5.19
N ILE A 905 14.70 8.85 -5.70
CA ILE A 905 14.30 10.23 -6.06
C ILE A 905 14.18 11.07 -4.80
N PHE A 906 13.56 10.51 -3.76
CA PHE A 906 13.34 11.17 -2.49
C PHE A 906 14.65 11.52 -1.80
N LEU A 907 15.63 10.60 -1.75
CA LEU A 907 16.95 10.85 -1.18
C LEU A 907 17.72 11.94 -1.93
N MET A 908 17.51 12.08 -3.25
CA MET A 908 18.09 13.19 -4.01
C MET A 908 17.51 14.55 -3.58
N LEU A 909 16.19 14.65 -3.47
CA LEU A 909 15.51 15.86 -3.00
C LEU A 909 15.92 16.17 -1.56
N LEU A 910 15.93 15.15 -0.70
CA LEU A 910 16.33 15.25 0.69
C LEU A 910 17.79 15.70 0.82
N SER A 911 18.68 15.27 -0.08
CA SER A 911 20.07 15.74 -0.11
C SER A 911 20.17 17.25 -0.33
N VAL A 912 19.29 17.85 -1.13
CA VAL A 912 19.25 19.32 -1.31
C VAL A 912 18.78 19.98 -0.01
N VAL A 913 17.73 19.45 0.62
CA VAL A 913 17.20 19.96 1.88
C VAL A 913 18.24 19.86 3.00
N THR A 914 18.90 18.72 3.15
CA THR A 914 19.93 18.53 4.18
C THR A 914 21.12 19.44 3.94
N HIS A 915 21.54 19.61 2.67
CA HIS A 915 22.61 20.55 2.34
C HIS A 915 22.26 21.98 2.73
N VAL A 916 21.02 22.42 2.51
CA VAL A 916 20.55 23.74 2.97
C VAL A 916 20.56 23.81 4.50
N LEU A 917 20.02 22.80 5.18
CA LEU A 917 19.96 22.73 6.64
C LEU A 917 21.35 22.75 7.30
N THR A 918 22.34 22.08 6.72
CA THR A 918 23.70 21.95 7.26
C THR A 918 24.58 23.17 6.94
N SER A 919 24.56 23.64 5.69
CA SER A 919 25.52 24.64 5.17
C SER A 919 25.06 26.09 5.24
N LYS A 920 23.75 26.37 5.30
CA LYS A 920 23.22 27.74 5.34
C LYS A 920 23.03 28.24 6.77
N ARG A 921 23.24 29.54 6.97
CA ARG A 921 22.96 30.24 8.23
C ARG A 921 22.12 31.49 7.95
N LEU A 922 21.02 31.63 8.67
CA LEU A 922 20.22 32.85 8.68
C LEU A 922 20.79 33.81 9.74
N ILE A 923 21.09 35.05 9.33
CA ILE A 923 21.60 36.09 10.22
C ILE A 923 20.47 37.07 10.49
N LEU A 924 19.83 36.94 11.65
CA LEU A 924 18.86 37.90 12.15
C LEU A 924 19.63 39.07 12.77
N TRP A 925 19.65 40.20 12.06
CA TRP A 925 20.22 41.51 12.45
C TRP A 925 21.74 41.68 12.28
N ASN A 926 22.15 42.36 11.21
CA ASN A 926 23.48 42.98 11.11
C ASN A 926 23.53 44.14 12.11
N ARG A 927 24.22 44.00 13.25
CA ARG A 927 24.70 45.21 13.95
C ARG A 927 25.75 45.84 13.03
N SER A 928 25.49 47.03 12.52
CA SER A 928 26.51 47.81 11.83
C SER A 928 27.71 47.94 12.77
N LYS A 929 28.89 47.59 12.27
CA LYS A 929 30.13 47.92 12.98
C LYS A 929 30.24 49.44 12.95
N MET A 930 29.91 50.11 14.06
CA MET A 930 30.35 51.49 14.25
C MET A 930 31.87 51.46 14.44
N HIS A 931 32.59 51.89 13.42
CA HIS A 931 33.94 52.42 13.61
C HIS A 931 33.78 53.71 14.43
N PHE A 932 34.27 53.72 15.68
CA PHE A 932 34.56 54.99 16.33
C PHE A 932 35.96 55.46 15.88
N PRO A 933 36.12 56.77 15.64
CA PRO A 933 37.31 57.36 15.02
C PRO A 933 38.58 57.26 15.86
#